data_AF-A0A975BP81-F1
#
_entry.id   AF-A0A975BP81-F1
#
_cell.length_a   1.000
_cell.length_b   1.000
_cell.length_c   1.000
_cell.angle_alpha   90.00
_cell.angle_beta   90.00
_cell.angle_gamma   90.00
#
_symmetry.space_group_name_H-M   'P 1'
#
loop_
_entity.id
_entity.type
_entity.pdbx_description
1 polymer ?
#
loop_
_entity_poly.entity_id
_entity_poly.type
_entity_poly.pdbx_seq_one_letter_code
_entity_poly.pdbx_strand_id
1 'polypeptide(L)'
;MILKGKLYVESPIYRGNARKTLFTRDGDGSHRLVSLAGEVSGTAQALMDAFIGESKNRKNIGLINQLWARLYGVPLPNNLITGVDCKLQKQSYPRNNFFDLRMGIKLNEDRWAAEANANYKMETVLRNSVFDFTLSLKEAVLQKNENKTRLYYVLEEMKAGRFWFGAGKSKGMGRVRLEMELPFSVSDQQAESSSGANHLNIDITFNAENPLLVGWNWGKIDPHTPSFSSIEGALMISAMKNIPESIRKRLEMALGGPILSPDDWKQKFAEHLPRIIAICLKEQSSAEVEFWVLPASGVAKLSKGKHALTKKLVNKIKPLADKPFPSPEAAEEAFKEAFGKKANMAKRVMKEIEQQRQISQKLDDATWLGIAASLGLDESLKESLSENTQDEAALTEILKPACQKILPRLYDQVDQQIKLLQSDAWVDAEIITREEHLLIKTMLAGGKIKEYQWNDPGMPPEGIRSATWREFLNSHARIQFRHMLNTQNLKKSITNDKNQIEFLKTYRDQTRQELSQPWHIDFRRGGASNREVSRKYGKPFDTIFMRMLSWSPSSREQGTWETYIPGSTIKGAFRKRASMVLRTLWGESRKTAYVLDRLFGAQRKRGMVFFSDAYLADPYEPGRSWCSMDGIRMDPKTGQPVETSKRDYLYAYGDQLTFQIRMDIQDIEESDIEMISVLFHLLRDFQNGDIPLGGEKTNGFGWTEVEISKLTWLTAKDSAGITQKLFGKHALNQKGLWQALELEGESAADALQPLQALVPEAKTGAPPKAKGGFISHRAFGGYCGTLVVEAETLTPVNIQESGEPSFTTMLEDGPVNGWDFFSMSPPEADQRSSDRLYALPSRSIRGMLRHIYTIATDSRGESADISRLNPAESLFGWVGNAPNQALMGRVSFGFGKFRELKQEPAWFKVPYPYGNWQCSGGSWKKIAGKLASKQLVANHWRLFPHAPLAPVVTRVDGFKPDTFQARYFKAILPGERACFTIRFWNLLEEELQKLLWCVALEPKLAHKMGNNRYLGFGSVRLKILDDSFLIDWNKRYSGKNNWQIPIKVDKLIDPKKIMHYKELQNALNASTL
;
A
#
# COMPACT_ATOMS: atom_id res chain seq x y z
N MET A 1 40.48 21.63 3.08
CA MET A 1 39.50 21.34 4.15
C MET A 1 38.55 20.23 3.73
N ILE A 2 38.18 19.30 4.63
CA ILE A 2 37.24 18.20 4.34
C ILE A 2 36.11 18.24 5.37
N LEU A 3 34.87 18.26 4.91
CA LEU A 3 33.68 18.15 5.76
C LEU A 3 33.06 16.75 5.61
N LYS A 4 32.67 16.13 6.71
CA LYS A 4 32.04 14.81 6.74
C LYS A 4 30.70 14.89 7.45
N GLY A 5 29.70 14.21 6.91
CA GLY A 5 28.36 14.13 7.48
C GLY A 5 27.58 12.96 6.91
N LYS A 6 26.27 12.97 7.10
CA LYS A 6 25.34 11.96 6.63
C LYS A 6 24.19 12.62 5.88
N LEU A 7 23.73 12.00 4.79
CA LEU A 7 22.48 12.35 4.12
C LEU A 7 21.42 11.30 4.44
N TYR A 8 20.35 11.75 5.09
CA TYR A 8 19.17 10.95 5.41
C TYR A 8 18.14 11.07 4.29
N VAL A 9 17.65 9.93 3.82
CA VAL A 9 16.59 9.87 2.80
C VAL A 9 15.23 10.08 3.46
N GLU A 10 14.70 11.30 3.40
CA GLU A 10 13.37 11.61 3.95
C GLU A 10 12.23 11.09 3.05
N SER A 11 12.49 10.94 1.75
CA SER A 11 11.58 10.33 0.78
C SER A 11 12.33 9.49 -0.24
N PRO A 12 11.79 8.36 -0.73
CA PRO A 12 12.52 7.44 -1.59
C PRO A 12 13.16 8.09 -2.81
N ILE A 13 14.38 7.65 -3.13
CA ILE A 13 15.16 8.21 -4.23
C ILE A 13 14.95 7.35 -5.48
N TYR A 14 14.53 7.97 -6.58
CA TYR A 14 14.49 7.35 -7.90
C TYR A 14 15.56 7.94 -8.81
N ARG A 15 16.45 7.12 -9.40
CA ARG A 15 17.39 7.58 -10.42
C ARG A 15 16.79 7.36 -11.80
N GLY A 16 16.22 8.41 -12.37
CA GLY A 16 15.62 8.35 -13.70
C GLY A 16 16.67 8.17 -14.79
N ASN A 17 16.85 6.94 -15.28
CA ASN A 17 17.47 6.71 -16.58
C ASN A 17 16.75 5.58 -17.32
N ALA A 18 16.07 5.96 -18.41
CA ALA A 18 15.32 5.14 -19.38
C ALA A 18 14.30 4.13 -18.82
N ARG A 19 13.25 3.86 -19.61
CA ARG A 19 12.18 2.87 -19.36
C ARG A 19 12.64 1.42 -19.07
N LYS A 20 13.96 1.15 -18.97
CA LYS A 20 14.57 -0.19 -19.05
C LYS A 20 15.58 -0.52 -17.96
N THR A 21 15.92 0.38 -17.03
CA THR A 21 16.90 0.06 -15.98
C THR A 21 16.42 0.51 -14.60
N LEU A 22 16.07 -0.49 -13.80
CA LEU A 22 16.39 -0.61 -12.37
C LEU A 22 17.83 -0.10 -12.14
N PHE A 23 18.17 0.48 -10.98
CA PHE A 23 19.44 1.18 -10.71
C PHE A 23 20.64 0.58 -11.47
N THR A 24 21.52 1.41 -12.04
CA THR A 24 22.77 0.89 -12.65
C THR A 24 23.57 0.16 -11.58
N ARG A 25 23.53 -1.17 -11.61
CA ARG A 25 24.35 -2.10 -10.84
C ARG A 25 25.74 -2.16 -11.47
N ASP A 26 26.80 -2.32 -10.68
CA ASP A 26 28.19 -2.15 -11.10
C ASP A 26 28.67 -3.21 -12.13
N GLY A 27 29.67 -2.86 -12.95
CA GLY A 27 30.38 -3.78 -13.85
C GLY A 27 29.55 -4.30 -15.05
N ASP A 28 29.62 -5.60 -15.31
CA ASP A 28 28.78 -6.33 -16.29
C ASP A 28 27.33 -6.55 -15.79
N GLY A 29 27.01 -6.04 -14.59
CA GLY A 29 25.75 -6.21 -13.88
C GLY A 29 25.73 -7.35 -12.86
N SER A 30 26.88 -8.00 -12.59
CA SER A 30 27.05 -9.07 -11.59
C SER A 30 27.14 -8.57 -10.14
N HIS A 31 27.65 -7.35 -9.90
CA HIS A 31 27.80 -6.79 -8.56
C HIS A 31 26.61 -5.88 -8.19
N ARG A 32 25.82 -6.32 -7.20
CA ARG A 32 24.55 -5.71 -6.77
C ARG A 32 24.72 -4.54 -5.79
N LEU A 33 25.68 -3.65 -6.02
CA LEU A 33 25.90 -2.47 -5.16
C LEU A 33 25.20 -1.24 -5.76
N VAL A 34 24.66 -0.36 -4.89
CA VAL A 34 23.94 0.86 -5.25
C VAL A 34 24.65 2.04 -4.60
N SER A 35 25.55 2.65 -5.36
CA SER A 35 26.04 3.99 -5.11
C SER A 35 25.10 5.01 -5.79
N LEU A 36 25.04 6.25 -5.28
CA LEU A 36 24.31 7.34 -5.96
C LEU A 36 24.96 7.75 -7.29
N ALA A 37 26.09 7.16 -7.64
CA ALA A 37 26.76 7.28 -8.92
C ALA A 37 27.32 5.94 -9.39
N GLY A 38 26.80 5.44 -10.51
CA GLY A 38 27.53 4.41 -11.25
C GLY A 38 28.89 4.96 -11.71
N GLU A 39 29.98 4.35 -11.25
CA GLU A 39 30.77 3.36 -12.01
C GLU A 39 32.10 3.05 -11.29
N VAL A 40 32.41 1.78 -11.02
CA VAL A 40 33.81 1.32 -11.06
C VAL A 40 34.19 1.28 -12.55
N SER A 41 34.44 2.41 -13.21
CA SER A 41 35.74 3.07 -13.29
C SER A 41 35.69 4.61 -13.49
N GLY A 42 34.54 5.25 -13.21
CA GLY A 42 34.29 6.70 -13.40
C GLY A 42 33.61 7.43 -12.22
N THR A 43 33.59 6.79 -11.04
CA THR A 43 32.73 7.06 -9.86
C THR A 43 32.82 8.48 -9.29
N ALA A 44 34.01 9.09 -9.26
CA ALA A 44 34.18 10.41 -8.69
C ALA A 44 33.59 11.51 -9.59
N GLN A 45 33.79 11.40 -10.92
CA GLN A 45 33.34 12.43 -11.87
C GLN A 45 31.82 12.47 -11.98
N ALA A 46 31.11 11.33 -11.97
CA ALA A 46 29.65 11.32 -12.04
C ALA A 46 28.98 11.87 -10.76
N LEU A 47 29.57 11.63 -9.58
CA LEU A 47 29.16 12.27 -8.32
C LEU A 47 29.44 13.77 -8.33
N MET A 48 30.66 14.13 -8.74
CA MET A 48 31.03 15.53 -8.93
C MET A 48 30.06 16.19 -9.91
N ASP A 49 29.73 15.57 -11.04
CA ASP A 49 28.81 16.12 -12.03
C ASP A 49 27.38 16.29 -11.49
N ALA A 50 26.90 15.35 -10.67
CA ALA A 50 25.57 15.42 -10.09
C ALA A 50 25.43 16.52 -9.04
N PHE A 51 26.45 16.76 -8.21
CA PHE A 51 26.40 17.75 -7.13
C PHE A 51 27.03 19.09 -7.52
N ILE A 52 28.15 19.09 -8.25
CA ILE A 52 28.99 20.27 -8.49
C ILE A 52 29.47 20.48 -9.94
N GLY A 53 29.18 19.60 -10.90
CA GLY A 53 29.67 19.74 -12.27
C GLY A 53 28.74 20.52 -13.17
N GLU A 54 29.21 20.77 -14.40
CA GLU A 54 28.48 21.54 -15.40
C GLU A 54 28.72 20.93 -16.79
N SER A 55 27.65 20.65 -17.53
CA SER A 55 27.79 20.13 -18.89
C SER A 55 28.34 21.18 -19.84
N LYS A 56 29.03 20.76 -20.92
CA LYS A 56 29.62 21.68 -21.93
C LYS A 56 28.63 22.69 -22.53
N ASN A 57 27.33 22.37 -22.55
CA ASN A 57 26.25 23.24 -23.04
C ASN A 57 25.54 24.02 -21.92
N ARG A 58 26.05 23.98 -20.69
CA ARG A 58 25.50 24.57 -19.45
C ARG A 58 24.07 24.18 -19.09
N LYS A 59 23.50 23.16 -19.75
CA LYS A 59 22.11 22.72 -19.50
C LYS A 59 21.96 21.87 -18.25
N ASN A 60 23.02 21.17 -17.84
CA ASN A 60 23.05 20.37 -16.62
C ASN A 60 24.08 20.98 -15.67
N ILE A 61 23.59 21.51 -14.55
CA ILE A 61 24.40 22.09 -13.49
C ILE A 61 24.20 21.23 -12.24
N GLY A 62 25.25 20.95 -11.48
CA GLY A 62 25.20 20.15 -10.26
C GLY A 62 24.25 20.75 -9.23
N LEU A 63 23.66 19.91 -8.37
CA LEU A 63 22.61 20.33 -7.44
C LEU A 63 23.05 21.39 -6.41
N ILE A 64 24.28 21.32 -5.91
CA ILE A 64 24.85 22.35 -5.02
C ILE A 64 25.07 23.64 -5.80
N ASN A 65 25.53 23.56 -7.05
CA ASN A 65 25.69 24.75 -7.90
C ASN A 65 24.33 25.38 -8.22
N GLN A 66 23.29 24.58 -8.47
CA GLN A 66 21.93 25.07 -8.66
C GLN A 66 21.41 25.77 -7.39
N LEU A 67 21.61 25.17 -6.22
CA LEU A 67 21.19 25.76 -4.95
C LEU A 67 21.95 27.06 -4.65
N TRP A 68 23.26 27.09 -4.91
CA TRP A 68 24.08 28.29 -4.78
C TRP A 68 23.59 29.40 -5.71
N ALA A 69 23.40 29.10 -7.00
CA ALA A 69 22.92 30.06 -7.99
C ALA A 69 21.51 30.56 -7.65
N ARG A 70 20.65 29.69 -7.13
CA ARG A 70 19.32 30.06 -6.62
C ARG A 70 19.41 31.08 -5.48
N LEU A 71 20.23 30.80 -4.46
CA LEU A 71 20.31 31.66 -3.27
C LEU A 71 21.00 33.00 -3.53
N TYR A 72 21.97 33.07 -4.44
CA TYR A 72 22.85 34.24 -4.59
C TYR A 72 22.84 34.88 -5.98
N GLY A 73 22.14 34.30 -6.96
CA GLY A 73 22.07 34.83 -8.33
C GLY A 73 23.38 34.77 -9.13
N VAL A 74 24.44 34.17 -8.56
CA VAL A 74 25.77 34.04 -9.16
C VAL A 74 26.21 32.57 -9.18
N PRO A 75 27.06 32.16 -10.14
CA PRO A 75 27.57 30.78 -10.16
C PRO A 75 28.45 30.48 -8.95
N LEU A 76 28.52 29.19 -8.57
CA LEU A 76 29.48 28.70 -7.58
C LEU A 76 30.91 29.04 -8.03
N PRO A 77 31.78 29.60 -7.17
CA PRO A 77 33.16 29.89 -7.54
C PRO A 77 33.92 28.64 -7.99
N ASN A 78 34.64 28.76 -9.11
CA ASN A 78 35.46 27.68 -9.66
C ASN A 78 36.43 27.12 -8.61
N ASN A 79 36.48 25.80 -8.49
CA ASN A 79 37.34 25.07 -7.55
C ASN A 79 37.09 25.35 -6.06
N LEU A 80 35.97 25.97 -5.66
CA LEU A 80 35.60 26.09 -4.25
C LEU A 80 35.38 24.70 -3.64
N ILE A 81 34.54 23.89 -4.29
CA ILE A 81 34.35 22.48 -3.98
C ILE A 81 35.21 21.68 -4.95
N THR A 82 36.17 20.93 -4.42
CA THR A 82 37.11 20.11 -5.22
C THR A 82 36.69 18.65 -5.31
N GLY A 83 35.71 18.22 -4.51
CA GLY A 83 35.16 16.87 -4.58
C GLY A 83 33.95 16.67 -3.69
N VAL A 84 33.09 15.73 -4.10
CA VAL A 84 31.95 15.24 -3.33
C VAL A 84 31.98 13.71 -3.37
N ASP A 85 31.92 13.06 -2.22
CA ASP A 85 31.72 11.61 -2.10
C ASP A 85 30.40 11.35 -1.36
N CYS A 86 29.63 10.38 -1.85
CA CYS A 86 28.33 10.04 -1.29
C CYS A 86 28.03 8.55 -1.48
N LYS A 87 28.08 7.76 -0.39
CA LYS A 87 28.02 6.30 -0.44
C LYS A 87 26.92 5.76 0.47
N LEU A 88 26.09 4.86 -0.05
CA LEU A 88 25.06 4.19 0.75
C LEU A 88 25.75 3.38 1.84
N GLN A 89 25.36 3.57 3.09
CA GLN A 89 25.91 2.78 4.19
C GLN A 89 25.57 1.30 3.99
N LYS A 90 26.52 0.41 4.31
CA LYS A 90 26.32 -1.05 4.16
C LYS A 90 25.08 -1.53 4.90
N GLN A 91 24.76 -0.93 6.04
CA GLN A 91 23.57 -1.23 6.84
C GLN A 91 22.27 -0.86 6.12
N SER A 92 22.29 0.13 5.22
CA SER A 92 21.14 0.56 4.41
C SER A 92 20.87 -0.31 3.18
N TYR A 93 21.66 -1.36 2.94
CA TYR A 93 21.39 -2.35 1.91
C TYR A 93 20.45 -3.45 2.41
N PRO A 94 19.36 -3.75 1.69
CA PRO A 94 18.56 -4.95 1.92
C PRO A 94 19.42 -6.21 1.76
N ARG A 95 19.11 -7.31 2.47
CA ARG A 95 19.90 -8.57 2.43
C ARG A 95 20.12 -9.11 1.01
N ASN A 96 19.14 -8.91 0.13
CA ASN A 96 19.14 -9.35 -1.27
C ASN A 96 19.60 -8.26 -2.25
N ASN A 97 19.92 -7.06 -1.75
CA ASN A 97 20.26 -5.85 -2.51
C ASN A 97 19.16 -5.37 -3.48
N PHE A 98 17.90 -5.71 -3.21
CA PHE A 98 16.74 -5.22 -3.96
C PHE A 98 15.99 -4.19 -3.12
N PHE A 99 15.77 -3.01 -3.69
CA PHE A 99 15.08 -1.91 -3.02
C PHE A 99 13.56 -1.97 -3.23
N ASP A 100 12.84 -0.89 -2.97
CA ASP A 100 11.37 -0.85 -3.11
C ASP A 100 10.92 -0.64 -4.56
N LEU A 101 9.74 -1.19 -4.91
CA LEU A 101 9.08 -0.96 -6.19
C LEU A 101 7.94 0.04 -6.02
N ARG A 102 8.15 1.26 -6.51
CA ARG A 102 7.09 2.25 -6.64
C ARG A 102 6.34 2.09 -7.94
N MET A 103 5.02 2.10 -7.85
CA MET A 103 4.16 1.96 -9.00
C MET A 103 3.17 3.11 -9.09
N GLY A 104 2.77 3.45 -10.30
CA GLY A 104 1.74 4.45 -10.51
C GLY A 104 0.90 4.16 -11.74
N ILE A 105 -0.35 4.61 -11.65
CA ILE A 105 -1.37 4.39 -12.67
C ILE A 105 -1.55 5.69 -13.44
N LYS A 106 -1.50 5.61 -14.77
CA LYS A 106 -1.93 6.74 -15.60
C LYS A 106 -3.44 6.63 -15.80
N LEU A 107 -4.16 7.70 -15.48
CA LEU A 107 -5.59 7.81 -15.74
C LEU A 107 -5.82 8.56 -17.04
N ASN A 108 -6.71 8.04 -17.87
CA ASN A 108 -7.22 8.78 -19.02
C ASN A 108 -8.16 9.88 -18.54
N GLU A 109 -7.99 11.09 -19.06
CA GLU A 109 -8.73 12.27 -18.60
C GLU A 109 -10.22 12.25 -18.94
N ASP A 110 -10.61 11.61 -20.05
CA ASP A 110 -12.01 11.52 -20.48
C ASP A 110 -12.76 10.44 -19.72
N ARG A 111 -12.13 9.27 -19.55
CA ARG A 111 -12.74 8.09 -18.92
C ARG A 111 -12.65 8.10 -17.40
N TRP A 112 -11.70 8.88 -16.87
CA TRP A 112 -11.26 8.87 -15.47
C TRP A 112 -10.97 7.45 -14.95
N ALA A 113 -10.40 6.62 -15.83
CA ALA A 113 -10.06 5.22 -15.59
C ALA A 113 -8.64 4.93 -16.05
N ALA A 114 -8.07 3.80 -15.62
CA ALA A 114 -6.71 3.40 -15.98
C ALA A 114 -6.52 3.34 -17.50
N GLU A 115 -5.36 3.80 -17.96
CA GLU A 115 -4.89 3.69 -19.34
C GLU A 115 -4.02 2.44 -19.46
N ALA A 116 -4.42 1.52 -20.33
CA ALA A 116 -3.71 0.28 -20.56
C ALA A 116 -2.26 0.56 -21.01
N ASN A 117 -1.32 -0.23 -20.52
CA ASN A 117 0.12 -0.16 -20.86
C ASN A 117 0.79 1.20 -20.56
N ALA A 118 0.17 2.06 -19.75
CA ALA A 118 0.72 3.37 -19.38
C ALA A 118 1.05 3.50 -17.88
N ASN A 119 0.90 2.41 -17.12
CA ASN A 119 1.36 2.33 -15.74
C ASN A 119 2.89 2.38 -15.70
N TYR A 120 3.44 3.01 -14.67
CA TYR A 120 4.89 3.12 -14.50
C TYR A 120 5.34 2.41 -13.23
N LYS A 121 6.59 1.92 -13.28
CA LYS A 121 7.26 1.14 -12.26
C LYS A 121 8.64 1.75 -12.04
N MET A 122 9.03 1.99 -10.80
CA MET A 122 10.25 2.68 -10.41
C MET A 122 10.87 1.93 -9.23
N GLU A 123 12.10 1.43 -9.39
CA GLU A 123 12.87 0.98 -8.23
C GLU A 123 13.41 2.20 -7.49
N THR A 124 13.24 2.25 -6.18
CA THR A 124 13.64 3.40 -5.37
C THR A 124 14.40 2.97 -4.14
N VAL A 125 15.49 3.69 -3.82
CA VAL A 125 16.16 3.53 -2.51
C VAL A 125 15.15 3.77 -1.40
N LEU A 126 15.20 2.95 -0.36
CA LEU A 126 14.26 2.99 0.75
C LEU A 126 14.28 4.36 1.44
N ARG A 127 13.12 4.75 1.97
CA ARG A 127 13.04 5.83 2.94
C ARG A 127 13.88 5.46 4.17
N ASN A 128 14.42 6.46 4.85
CA ASN A 128 15.30 6.36 6.01
C ASN A 128 16.70 5.76 5.74
N SER A 129 17.01 5.36 4.50
CA SER A 129 18.39 4.99 4.14
C SER A 129 19.37 6.14 4.42
N VAL A 130 20.60 5.79 4.75
CA VAL A 130 21.65 6.75 5.14
C VAL A 130 22.83 6.66 4.18
N PHE A 131 23.28 7.81 3.70
CA PHE A 131 24.49 7.92 2.91
C PHE A 131 25.59 8.62 3.71
N ASP A 132 26.80 8.07 3.71
CA ASP A 132 27.99 8.79 4.14
C ASP A 132 28.30 9.88 3.11
N PHE A 133 28.39 11.13 3.56
CA PHE A 133 28.58 12.30 2.72
C PHE A 133 29.88 13.02 3.08
N THR A 134 30.73 13.26 2.09
CA THR A 134 31.99 14.00 2.25
C THR A 134 32.09 15.11 1.22
N LEU A 135 32.45 16.31 1.68
CA LEU A 135 32.65 17.49 0.87
C LEU A 135 34.09 18.01 1.01
N SER A 136 34.84 18.01 -0.09
CA SER A 136 36.21 18.51 -0.14
C SER A 136 36.24 19.95 -0.64
N LEU A 137 36.87 20.83 0.13
CA LEU A 137 36.88 22.28 -0.10
C LEU A 137 38.31 22.82 -0.25
N LYS A 138 38.49 23.75 -1.19
CA LYS A 138 39.73 24.53 -1.34
C LYS A 138 39.70 25.76 -0.43
N GLU A 139 40.49 25.71 0.62
CA GLU A 139 40.49 26.70 1.70
C GLU A 139 40.84 28.12 1.21
N ALA A 140 41.84 28.23 0.32
CA ALA A 140 42.22 29.51 -0.30
C ALA A 140 41.10 30.16 -1.14
N VAL A 141 40.08 29.42 -1.60
CA VAL A 141 38.91 29.97 -2.30
C VAL A 141 37.77 30.23 -1.32
N LEU A 142 37.62 29.36 -0.31
CA LEU A 142 36.61 29.51 0.75
C LEU A 142 36.78 30.82 1.53
N GLN A 143 38.02 31.23 1.81
CA GLN A 143 38.32 32.47 2.54
C GLN A 143 38.24 33.74 1.68
N LYS A 144 37.95 33.64 0.37
CA LYS A 144 37.79 34.80 -0.51
C LYS A 144 36.35 35.30 -0.47
N ASN A 145 36.19 36.62 -0.49
CA ASN A 145 34.89 37.29 -0.52
C ASN A 145 33.95 36.71 0.57
N GLU A 146 32.69 36.50 0.24
CA GLU A 146 31.67 35.93 1.14
C GLU A 146 31.51 34.41 1.00
N ASN A 147 32.45 33.70 0.35
CA ASN A 147 32.26 32.30 -0.05
C ASN A 147 32.01 31.37 1.14
N LYS A 148 32.67 31.61 2.27
CA LYS A 148 32.47 30.88 3.52
C LYS A 148 31.04 30.99 4.04
N THR A 149 30.53 32.22 4.15
CA THR A 149 29.16 32.53 4.58
C THR A 149 28.12 31.98 3.60
N ARG A 150 28.38 32.10 2.30
CA ARG A 150 27.50 31.58 1.25
C ARG A 150 27.40 30.05 1.28
N LEU A 151 28.52 29.37 1.48
CA LEU A 151 28.54 27.91 1.60
C LEU A 151 27.83 27.44 2.88
N TYR A 152 28.01 28.15 3.99
CA TYR A 152 27.31 27.85 5.25
C TYR A 152 25.80 27.76 5.04
N TYR A 153 25.18 28.78 4.45
CA TYR A 153 23.72 28.76 4.23
C TYR A 153 23.26 27.74 3.18
N VAL A 154 24.10 27.41 2.19
CA VAL A 154 23.81 26.29 1.27
C VAL A 154 23.73 24.97 2.03
N LEU A 155 24.64 24.74 2.98
CA LEU A 155 24.60 23.55 3.83
C LEU A 155 23.45 23.59 4.84
N GLU A 156 23.05 24.77 5.34
CA GLU A 156 21.85 24.92 6.18
C GLU A 156 20.55 24.60 5.41
N GLU A 157 20.42 24.97 4.13
CA GLU A 157 19.29 24.54 3.30
C GLU A 157 19.22 23.01 3.18
N MET A 158 20.38 22.35 3.03
CA MET A 158 20.46 20.89 3.02
C MET A 158 20.11 20.29 4.39
N LYS A 159 20.54 20.92 5.50
CA LYS A 159 20.19 20.50 6.88
C LYS A 159 18.70 20.69 7.18
N ALA A 160 18.06 21.67 6.57
CA ALA A 160 16.61 21.89 6.67
C ALA A 160 15.78 21.00 5.72
N GLY A 161 16.43 20.09 4.98
CA GLY A 161 15.77 19.17 4.05
C GLY A 161 15.21 19.85 2.80
N ARG A 162 15.62 21.08 2.48
CA ARG A 162 15.24 21.82 1.25
C ARG A 162 16.17 21.44 0.08
N PHE A 163 16.45 20.15 -0.06
CA PHE A 163 17.34 19.60 -1.08
C PHE A 163 16.78 18.29 -1.64
N TRP A 164 16.69 18.21 -2.97
CA TRP A 164 16.10 17.06 -3.67
C TRP A 164 17.07 16.46 -4.69
N PHE A 165 17.37 15.18 -4.51
CA PHE A 165 18.23 14.36 -5.35
C PHE A 165 17.42 13.40 -6.25
N GLY A 166 17.91 13.14 -7.46
CA GLY A 166 17.28 12.19 -8.38
C GLY A 166 16.10 12.73 -9.20
N ALA A 167 15.30 11.82 -9.74
CA ALA A 167 14.12 12.09 -10.58
C ALA A 167 12.83 11.97 -9.77
N GLY A 168 11.71 12.42 -10.35
CA GLY A 168 10.40 12.30 -9.69
C GLY A 168 10.19 13.29 -8.53
N LYS A 169 11.01 14.35 -8.40
CA LYS A 169 10.98 15.31 -7.28
C LYS A 169 9.59 15.85 -6.94
N SER A 170 8.84 16.27 -7.96
CA SER A 170 7.46 16.77 -7.80
C SER A 170 6.42 15.68 -7.51
N LYS A 171 6.82 14.41 -7.43
CA LYS A 171 5.95 13.24 -7.18
C LYS A 171 6.23 12.59 -5.81
N GLY A 172 6.89 13.30 -4.89
CA GLY A 172 7.18 12.82 -3.53
C GLY A 172 8.44 11.98 -3.43
N MET A 173 9.44 12.25 -4.28
CA MET A 173 10.69 11.48 -4.31
C MET A 173 11.90 12.38 -4.13
N GLY A 174 12.98 11.81 -3.58
CA GLY A 174 14.31 12.40 -3.68
C GLY A 174 14.67 13.43 -2.63
N ARG A 175 13.78 13.78 -1.71
CA ARG A 175 14.08 14.69 -0.60
C ARG A 175 15.10 14.05 0.34
N VAL A 176 16.16 14.79 0.67
CA VAL A 176 17.21 14.36 1.60
C VAL A 176 17.53 15.47 2.60
N ARG A 177 17.94 15.07 3.81
CA ARG A 177 18.36 15.96 4.88
C ARG A 177 19.82 15.70 5.25
N LEU A 178 20.60 16.77 5.35
CA LEU A 178 21.98 16.70 5.79
C LEU A 178 22.09 16.73 7.31
N GLU A 179 22.95 15.88 7.86
CA GLU A 179 23.45 15.93 9.21
C GLU A 179 24.96 16.08 9.15
N MET A 180 25.47 17.24 9.57
CA MET A 180 26.89 17.57 9.46
C MET A 180 27.22 18.66 10.48
N GLU A 181 28.33 18.48 11.18
CA GLU A 181 28.93 19.54 11.98
C GLU A 181 29.73 20.48 11.07
N LEU A 182 29.44 21.78 11.18
CA LEU A 182 30.12 22.81 10.41
C LEU A 182 31.19 23.46 11.28
N PRO A 183 32.49 23.33 10.96
CA PRO A 183 33.57 23.90 11.75
C PRO A 183 33.77 25.41 11.48
N PHE A 184 32.78 26.05 10.88
CA PHE A 184 32.74 27.47 10.63
C PHE A 184 31.32 28.02 10.84
N SER A 185 31.26 29.25 11.35
CA SER A 185 30.04 30.04 11.54
C SER A 185 29.95 31.21 10.54
N VAL A 186 28.78 31.84 10.52
CA VAL A 186 28.50 33.08 9.78
C VAL A 186 29.38 34.22 10.33
N SER A 187 29.90 35.07 9.44
CA SER A 187 30.49 36.39 9.81
C SER A 187 29.39 37.42 10.07
N ASP A 188 29.65 38.48 10.83
CA ASP A 188 28.68 39.59 11.05
C ASP A 188 28.20 40.27 9.75
N GLN A 189 28.96 40.15 8.65
CA GLN A 189 28.53 40.61 7.33
C GLN A 189 27.55 39.61 6.69
N GLN A 190 26.33 40.08 6.44
CA GLN A 190 25.26 39.36 5.75
C GLN A 190 25.62 39.23 4.26
N ALA A 191 25.70 38.00 3.75
CA ALA A 191 26.00 37.78 2.32
C ALA A 191 24.86 38.31 1.44
N GLU A 192 25.19 38.94 0.32
CA GLU A 192 24.19 39.39 -0.65
C GLU A 192 23.40 38.21 -1.22
N SER A 193 22.09 38.20 -0.96
CA SER A 193 21.15 37.18 -1.42
C SER A 193 20.44 37.60 -2.71
N SER A 194 20.00 36.60 -3.48
CA SER A 194 19.15 36.78 -4.64
C SER A 194 17.77 37.24 -4.21
N SER A 195 17.27 38.31 -4.83
CA SER A 195 15.93 38.82 -4.54
C SER A 195 14.80 37.94 -5.08
N GLY A 196 15.11 36.97 -5.94
CA GLY A 196 14.13 35.98 -6.42
C GLY A 196 14.06 34.72 -5.54
N ALA A 197 14.98 34.54 -4.59
CA ALA A 197 14.99 33.35 -3.76
C ALA A 197 13.88 33.42 -2.72
N ASN A 198 12.93 32.49 -2.81
CA ASN A 198 11.88 32.32 -1.81
C ASN A 198 11.38 30.87 -1.77
N HIS A 199 10.71 30.51 -0.69
CA HIS A 199 10.23 29.16 -0.45
C HIS A 199 8.93 29.18 0.34
N LEU A 200 7.88 28.57 -0.20
CA LEU A 200 6.62 28.34 0.49
C LEU A 200 6.50 26.85 0.83
N ASN A 201 6.31 26.56 2.11
CA ASN A 201 5.96 25.24 2.62
C ASN A 201 4.56 25.30 3.23
N ILE A 202 3.72 24.33 2.86
CA ILE A 202 2.37 24.15 3.38
C ILE A 202 2.29 22.72 3.91
N ASP A 203 2.01 22.58 5.20
CA ASP A 203 1.75 21.30 5.83
C ASP A 203 0.23 21.11 5.99
N ILE A 204 -0.23 19.92 5.62
CA ILE A 204 -1.64 19.58 5.48
C ILE A 204 -1.88 18.26 6.20
N THR A 205 -2.93 18.21 7.00
CA THR A 205 -3.37 17.03 7.75
C THR A 205 -4.78 16.63 7.33
N PHE A 206 -5.05 15.33 7.34
CA PHE A 206 -6.41 14.82 7.21
C PHE A 206 -6.51 13.45 7.86
N ASN A 207 -7.70 13.11 8.35
CA ASN A 207 -7.99 11.83 8.97
C ASN A 207 -8.82 10.93 8.03
N ALA A 208 -9.21 9.75 8.51
CA ALA A 208 -10.03 8.80 7.78
C ALA A 208 -11.51 8.78 8.24
N GLU A 209 -12.05 9.88 8.79
CA GLU A 209 -13.48 9.98 9.15
C GLU A 209 -14.43 9.89 7.93
N ASN A 210 -13.88 10.16 6.74
CA ASN A 210 -14.42 9.64 5.48
C ASN A 210 -13.57 8.45 5.05
N PRO A 211 -14.17 7.27 4.77
CA PRO A 211 -13.45 6.06 4.41
C PRO A 211 -12.40 6.29 3.34
N LEU A 212 -11.18 5.84 3.62
CA LEU A 212 -10.06 6.02 2.73
C LEU A 212 -9.56 4.68 2.21
N LEU A 213 -9.46 4.59 0.88
CA LEU A 213 -8.93 3.41 0.20
C LEU A 213 -7.98 3.85 -0.91
N VAL A 214 -6.71 3.99 -0.54
CA VAL A 214 -5.60 4.10 -1.50
C VAL A 214 -4.97 2.73 -1.61
N GLY A 215 -5.66 1.81 -2.28
CA GLY A 215 -5.19 0.45 -2.46
C GLY A 215 -4.75 0.16 -3.88
N TRP A 216 -3.72 -0.67 -4.02
CA TRP A 216 -3.51 -1.41 -5.25
C TRP A 216 -4.29 -2.73 -5.18
N ASN A 217 -4.70 -3.24 -6.33
CA ASN A 217 -5.36 -4.54 -6.43
C ASN A 217 -4.30 -5.66 -6.34
N TRP A 218 -3.62 -5.78 -5.20
CA TRP A 218 -2.98 -7.04 -4.85
C TRP A 218 -4.01 -7.90 -4.11
N GLY A 219 -4.05 -9.21 -4.39
CA GLY A 219 -5.01 -10.18 -3.88
C GLY A 219 -6.15 -10.52 -4.85
N LYS A 220 -6.25 -9.90 -6.03
CA LYS A 220 -7.36 -10.20 -6.95
C LYS A 220 -7.14 -11.55 -7.61
N ILE A 221 -7.89 -12.54 -7.15
CA ILE A 221 -7.96 -13.87 -7.78
C ILE A 221 -8.71 -13.73 -9.09
N ASP A 222 -8.08 -14.12 -10.19
CA ASP A 222 -8.77 -14.29 -11.47
C ASP A 222 -9.40 -15.69 -11.48
N PRO A 223 -10.74 -15.81 -11.47
CA PRO A 223 -11.43 -17.10 -11.44
C PRO A 223 -11.15 -17.97 -12.68
N HIS A 224 -10.59 -17.39 -13.76
CA HIS A 224 -10.21 -18.12 -14.96
C HIS A 224 -8.75 -18.59 -14.96
N THR A 225 -7.94 -18.19 -13.97
CA THR A 225 -6.57 -18.69 -13.84
C THR A 225 -6.59 -20.09 -13.19
N PRO A 226 -6.07 -21.13 -13.86
CA PRO A 226 -6.08 -22.48 -13.32
C PRO A 226 -5.32 -22.54 -11.99
N SER A 227 -5.84 -23.34 -11.06
CA SER A 227 -5.45 -23.39 -9.65
C SER A 227 -4.02 -23.88 -9.37
N PHE A 228 -3.27 -24.30 -10.39
CA PHE A 228 -1.97 -24.95 -10.26
C PHE A 228 -1.01 -24.60 -11.42
N SER A 229 -0.09 -23.66 -11.16
CA SER A 229 1.22 -23.61 -11.83
C SER A 229 2.25 -24.24 -10.90
N SER A 230 3.23 -25.00 -11.41
CA SER A 230 4.24 -25.71 -10.61
C SER A 230 4.85 -24.82 -9.51
N ILE A 231 4.58 -25.13 -8.24
CA ILE A 231 5.06 -24.36 -7.07
C ILE A 231 6.38 -24.98 -6.61
N GLU A 232 7.43 -24.20 -6.39
CA GLU A 232 8.66 -24.71 -5.76
C GLU A 232 8.51 -24.69 -4.22
N GLY A 233 8.78 -25.81 -3.57
CA GLY A 233 8.68 -25.91 -2.10
C GLY A 233 9.66 -25.00 -1.37
N ALA A 234 10.76 -24.61 -2.00
CA ALA A 234 11.71 -23.65 -1.42
C ALA A 234 11.04 -22.28 -1.20
N LEU A 235 10.22 -21.83 -2.15
CA LEU A 235 9.46 -20.59 -2.01
C LEU A 235 8.46 -20.67 -0.85
N MET A 236 7.80 -21.82 -0.68
CA MET A 236 6.86 -22.03 0.44
C MET A 236 7.57 -21.93 1.78
N ILE A 237 8.71 -22.62 1.94
CA ILE A 237 9.49 -22.64 3.19
C ILE A 237 10.05 -21.25 3.51
N SER A 238 10.54 -20.53 2.49
CA SER A 238 11.07 -19.18 2.65
C SER A 238 10.02 -18.17 3.16
N ALA A 239 8.76 -18.38 2.78
CA ALA A 239 7.64 -17.53 3.18
C ALA A 239 7.13 -17.81 4.60
N MET A 240 7.41 -18.99 5.15
CA MET A 240 6.96 -19.39 6.49
C MET A 240 7.66 -18.55 7.57
N LYS A 241 6.85 -17.92 8.43
CA LYS A 241 7.35 -17.15 9.57
C LYS A 241 7.67 -18.07 10.74
N ASN A 242 8.54 -17.57 11.63
CA ASN A 242 8.90 -18.20 12.89
C ASN A 242 9.69 -19.52 12.81
N ILE A 243 10.18 -19.89 11.62
CA ILE A 243 11.17 -20.95 11.45
C ILE A 243 12.57 -20.33 11.52
N PRO A 244 13.43 -20.74 12.47
CA PRO A 244 14.82 -20.29 12.55
C PRO A 244 15.60 -20.56 11.25
N GLU A 245 16.51 -19.65 10.89
CA GLU A 245 17.25 -19.68 9.62
C GLU A 245 18.03 -20.99 9.39
N SER A 246 18.62 -21.56 10.46
CA SER A 246 19.36 -22.83 10.42
C SER A 246 18.48 -24.01 10.00
N ILE A 247 17.26 -24.06 10.54
CA ILE A 247 16.25 -25.09 10.22
C ILE A 247 15.68 -24.84 8.82
N ARG A 248 15.38 -23.58 8.48
CA ARG A 248 14.81 -23.19 7.20
C ARG A 248 15.66 -23.62 6.01
N LYS A 249 16.96 -23.33 6.02
CA LYS A 249 17.88 -23.69 4.92
C LYS A 249 17.90 -25.21 4.67
N ARG A 250 17.84 -26.01 5.74
CA ARG A 250 17.83 -27.48 5.64
C ARG A 250 16.50 -28.01 5.11
N LEU A 251 15.39 -27.40 5.53
CA LEU A 251 14.07 -27.70 4.96
C LEU A 251 14.05 -27.37 3.46
N GLU A 252 14.60 -26.24 3.04
CA GLU A 252 14.68 -25.87 1.61
C GLU A 252 15.52 -26.88 0.82
N MET A 253 16.61 -27.40 1.38
CA MET A 253 17.38 -28.46 0.73
C MET A 253 16.61 -29.78 0.62
N ALA A 254 15.82 -30.15 1.64
CA ALA A 254 15.09 -31.42 1.68
C ALA A 254 13.79 -31.39 0.87
N LEU A 255 13.08 -30.26 0.89
CA LEU A 255 11.69 -30.12 0.41
C LEU A 255 11.54 -28.99 -0.62
N GLY A 256 12.65 -28.49 -1.16
CA GLY A 256 12.68 -27.33 -2.05
C GLY A 256 12.15 -27.56 -3.46
N GLY A 257 11.99 -28.83 -3.87
CA GLY A 257 11.61 -29.22 -5.22
C GLY A 257 10.17 -28.83 -5.62
N PRO A 258 9.77 -29.12 -6.87
CA PRO A 258 8.43 -28.83 -7.36
C PRO A 258 7.36 -29.61 -6.60
N ILE A 259 6.28 -28.92 -6.25
CA ILE A 259 5.12 -29.45 -5.54
C ILE A 259 4.08 -29.89 -6.57
N LEU A 260 3.82 -31.19 -6.57
CA LEU A 260 2.77 -31.80 -7.40
C LEU A 260 1.44 -31.89 -6.64
N SER A 261 1.49 -32.01 -5.31
CA SER A 261 0.34 -32.05 -4.42
C SER A 261 0.66 -31.33 -3.10
N PRO A 262 -0.16 -30.36 -2.67
CA PRO A 262 0.03 -29.69 -1.38
C PRO A 262 -0.02 -30.65 -0.19
N ASP A 263 -0.91 -31.63 -0.24
CA ASP A 263 -1.11 -32.55 0.87
C ASP A 263 0.06 -33.54 1.01
N ASP A 264 0.61 -34.03 -0.12
CA ASP A 264 1.85 -34.83 -0.12
C ASP A 264 3.03 -34.02 0.42
N TRP A 265 3.14 -32.75 0.03
CA TRP A 265 4.20 -31.88 0.53
C TRP A 265 4.05 -31.60 2.03
N LYS A 266 2.84 -31.32 2.52
CA LYS A 266 2.55 -31.13 3.95
C LYS A 266 2.90 -32.37 4.77
N GLN A 267 2.58 -33.56 4.26
CA GLN A 267 2.96 -34.82 4.90
C GLN A 267 4.48 -34.95 5.00
N LYS A 268 5.21 -34.74 3.89
CA LYS A 268 6.68 -34.75 3.90
C LYS A 268 7.24 -33.69 4.85
N PHE A 269 6.65 -32.51 4.91
CA PHE A 269 7.03 -31.45 5.85
C PHE A 269 6.87 -31.88 7.31
N ALA A 270 5.76 -32.53 7.65
CA ALA A 270 5.51 -33.10 8.99
C ALA A 270 6.57 -34.11 9.41
N GLU A 271 7.01 -34.93 8.46
CA GLU A 271 8.02 -35.98 8.67
C GLU A 271 9.44 -35.39 8.83
N HIS A 272 9.79 -34.38 8.03
CA HIS A 272 11.15 -33.81 8.02
C HIS A 272 11.40 -32.77 9.11
N LEU A 273 10.37 -32.02 9.55
CA LEU A 273 10.55 -30.92 10.51
C LEU A 273 11.16 -31.37 11.85
N PRO A 274 10.65 -32.40 12.56
CA PRO A 274 11.23 -32.84 13.83
C PRO A 274 12.67 -33.31 13.67
N ARG A 275 12.95 -34.03 12.58
CA ARG A 275 14.28 -34.55 12.26
C ARG A 275 15.29 -33.45 12.00
N ILE A 276 14.92 -32.42 11.25
CA ILE A 276 15.81 -31.29 10.96
C ILE A 276 16.11 -30.48 12.22
N ILE A 277 15.14 -30.30 13.12
CA ILE A 277 15.37 -29.67 14.43
C ILE A 277 16.37 -30.50 15.24
N ALA A 278 16.20 -31.83 15.30
CA ALA A 278 17.13 -32.73 15.98
C ALA A 278 18.56 -32.61 15.44
N ILE A 279 18.72 -32.60 14.11
CA ILE A 279 20.03 -32.43 13.46
C ILE A 279 20.66 -31.09 13.84
N CYS A 280 19.90 -29.99 13.76
CA CYS A 280 20.41 -28.66 14.13
C CYS A 280 20.84 -28.58 15.60
N LEU A 281 20.06 -29.17 16.52
CA LEU A 281 20.40 -29.21 17.94
C LEU A 281 21.68 -30.00 18.18
N LYS A 282 21.81 -31.19 17.58
CA LYS A 282 23.00 -32.03 17.72
C LYS A 282 24.28 -31.35 17.23
N GLU A 283 24.21 -30.67 16.08
CA GLU A 283 25.35 -29.95 15.50
C GLU A 283 25.78 -28.76 16.37
N GLN A 284 24.84 -27.93 16.83
CA GLN A 284 25.16 -26.75 17.66
C GLN A 284 25.62 -27.14 19.07
N SER A 285 25.19 -28.31 19.54
CA SER A 285 25.54 -28.85 20.85
C SER A 285 26.88 -29.60 20.86
N SER A 286 27.61 -29.64 19.73
CA SER A 286 28.92 -30.28 19.60
C SER A 286 30.04 -29.24 19.63
N ALA A 287 30.86 -29.24 20.69
CA ALA A 287 32.02 -28.34 20.83
C ALA A 287 33.31 -29.14 21.07
N GLU A 288 34.41 -28.73 20.43
CA GLU A 288 35.74 -29.29 20.69
C GLU A 288 36.30 -28.66 21.98
N VAL A 289 36.48 -29.47 23.02
CA VAL A 289 37.01 -29.03 24.31
C VAL A 289 38.46 -29.52 24.43
N GLU A 290 39.36 -28.56 24.64
CA GLU A 290 40.77 -28.84 24.92
C GLU A 290 40.99 -28.99 26.42
N PHE A 291 41.77 -29.99 26.81
CA PHE A 291 42.22 -30.17 28.19
C PHE A 291 43.64 -30.70 28.22
N TRP A 292 44.31 -30.51 29.36
CA TRP A 292 45.68 -30.90 29.60
C TRP A 292 45.74 -32.04 30.59
N VAL A 293 46.55 -33.06 30.34
CA VAL A 293 46.67 -34.24 31.20
C VAL A 293 48.14 -34.48 31.50
N LEU A 294 48.45 -34.84 32.75
CA LEU A 294 49.75 -35.43 33.08
C LEU A 294 49.64 -36.95 32.94
N PRO A 295 50.07 -37.56 31.82
CA PRO A 295 49.94 -39.00 31.63
C PRO A 295 50.76 -39.76 32.68
N ALA A 296 50.29 -40.94 33.08
CA ALA A 296 51.04 -41.81 34.00
C ALA A 296 52.49 -42.09 33.53
N SER A 297 52.73 -42.11 32.22
CA SER A 297 54.07 -42.24 31.61
C SER A 297 54.96 -41.02 31.91
N GLY A 298 54.40 -39.81 31.93
CA GLY A 298 55.08 -38.57 32.33
C GLY A 298 55.46 -38.59 33.81
N VAL A 299 54.58 -39.09 34.68
CA VAL A 299 54.90 -39.29 36.11
C VAL A 299 56.04 -40.30 36.30
N ALA A 300 56.05 -41.38 35.51
CA ALA A 300 57.12 -42.37 35.53
C ALA A 300 58.47 -41.78 35.09
N LYS A 301 58.50 -40.94 34.04
CA LYS A 301 59.72 -40.22 33.62
C LYS A 301 60.24 -39.29 34.70
N LEU A 302 59.36 -38.55 35.37
CA LEU A 302 59.74 -37.64 36.46
C LEU A 302 60.32 -38.37 37.69
N SER A 303 60.13 -39.68 37.80
CA SER A 303 60.64 -40.53 38.88
C SER A 303 62.00 -41.20 38.61
N LYS A 304 62.55 -41.09 37.38
CA LYS A 304 63.80 -41.74 36.95
C LYS A 304 64.79 -40.74 36.32
N GLY A 305 66.10 -40.93 36.52
CA GLY A 305 67.17 -40.14 35.86
C GLY A 305 68.02 -39.23 36.78
N LYS A 306 69.03 -38.56 36.21
CA LYS A 306 70.07 -37.75 36.91
C LYS A 306 69.51 -36.59 37.75
N HIS A 307 68.27 -36.18 37.49
CA HIS A 307 67.54 -35.15 38.23
C HIS A 307 66.13 -35.59 38.66
N ALA A 308 65.90 -36.87 39.00
CA ALA A 308 64.56 -37.36 39.38
C ALA A 308 63.91 -36.55 40.52
N LEU A 309 62.58 -36.40 40.49
CA LEU A 309 61.83 -35.85 41.63
C LEU A 309 61.90 -36.83 42.81
N THR A 310 62.02 -36.30 44.03
CA THR A 310 62.04 -37.14 45.24
C THR A 310 60.75 -37.96 45.36
N LYS A 311 60.86 -39.21 45.86
CA LYS A 311 59.72 -40.15 46.02
C LYS A 311 58.50 -39.51 46.73
N LYS A 312 58.75 -38.60 47.69
CA LYS A 312 57.72 -37.86 48.44
C LYS A 312 56.94 -36.85 47.57
N LEU A 313 57.58 -36.25 46.56
CA LEU A 313 56.94 -35.35 45.60
C LEU A 313 56.22 -36.13 44.50
N VAL A 314 56.80 -37.22 44.01
CA VAL A 314 56.15 -38.11 43.02
C VAL A 314 54.84 -38.66 43.58
N ASN A 315 54.81 -39.10 44.84
CA ASN A 315 53.57 -39.56 45.50
C ASN A 315 52.50 -38.46 45.64
N LYS A 316 52.86 -37.18 45.62
CA LYS A 316 51.92 -36.05 45.71
C LYS A 316 51.28 -35.70 44.37
N ILE A 317 51.97 -35.93 43.25
CA ILE A 317 51.41 -35.72 41.90
C ILE A 317 50.78 -36.98 41.30
N LYS A 318 51.09 -38.17 41.84
CA LYS A 318 50.48 -39.43 41.40
C LYS A 318 48.93 -39.43 41.41
N PRO A 319 48.24 -38.80 42.38
CA PRO A 319 46.76 -38.66 42.37
C PRO A 319 46.23 -37.66 41.34
N LEU A 320 47.12 -36.89 40.70
CA LEU A 320 46.83 -35.94 39.64
C LEU A 320 47.21 -36.49 38.24
N ALA A 321 47.77 -37.70 38.19
CA ALA A 321 48.02 -38.41 36.94
C ALA A 321 46.70 -38.73 36.25
N ASP A 322 46.68 -38.63 34.92
CA ASP A 322 45.54 -38.91 34.05
C ASP A 322 44.26 -38.07 34.34
N LYS A 323 44.35 -37.05 35.19
CA LYS A 323 43.25 -36.10 35.43
C LYS A 323 43.27 -34.96 34.40
N PRO A 324 42.10 -34.61 33.81
CA PRO A 324 42.01 -33.50 32.87
C PRO A 324 42.02 -32.15 33.60
N PHE A 325 42.83 -31.22 33.10
CA PHE A 325 42.88 -29.82 33.54
C PHE A 325 42.36 -28.90 32.43
N PRO A 326 41.55 -27.88 32.75
CA PRO A 326 40.91 -27.00 31.75
C PRO A 326 41.88 -25.99 31.10
N SER A 327 43.05 -25.76 31.70
CA SER A 327 44.12 -24.93 31.14
C SER A 327 45.50 -25.35 31.67
N PRO A 328 46.61 -24.97 31.00
CA PRO A 328 47.96 -25.14 31.54
C PRO A 328 48.15 -24.44 32.88
N GLU A 329 47.56 -23.27 33.08
CA GLU A 329 47.67 -22.48 34.31
C GLU A 329 46.99 -23.20 35.48
N ALA A 330 45.81 -23.76 35.26
CA ALA A 330 45.08 -24.54 36.26
C ALA A 330 45.84 -25.81 36.65
N ALA A 331 46.49 -26.47 35.69
CA ALA A 331 47.36 -27.60 35.96
C ALA A 331 48.60 -27.19 36.77
N GLU A 332 49.24 -26.06 36.44
CA GLU A 332 50.40 -25.56 37.15
C GLU A 332 50.05 -25.19 38.60
N GLU A 333 48.90 -24.57 38.82
CA GLU A 333 48.39 -24.22 40.14
C GLU A 333 48.12 -25.45 41.00
N ALA A 334 47.43 -26.46 40.44
CA ALA A 334 47.19 -27.74 41.12
C ALA A 334 48.51 -28.45 41.50
N PHE A 335 49.54 -28.38 40.66
CA PHE A 335 50.86 -28.92 41.00
C PHE A 335 51.62 -28.09 42.03
N LYS A 336 51.52 -26.75 41.98
CA LYS A 336 52.11 -25.86 43.00
C LYS A 336 51.50 -26.14 44.36
N GLU A 337 50.19 -26.30 44.42
CA GLU A 337 49.45 -26.66 45.63
C GLU A 337 49.88 -28.03 46.16
N ALA A 338 49.91 -29.05 45.31
CA ALA A 338 50.36 -30.40 45.69
C ALA A 338 51.79 -30.39 46.27
N PHE A 339 52.68 -29.54 45.73
CA PHE A 339 54.06 -29.42 46.18
C PHE A 339 54.29 -28.47 47.37
N GLY A 340 53.36 -27.56 47.66
CA GLY A 340 53.42 -26.62 48.79
C GLY A 340 54.72 -25.83 48.85
N LYS A 341 55.53 -26.02 49.90
CA LYS A 341 56.85 -25.35 50.09
C LYS A 341 57.86 -25.58 48.95
N LYS A 342 57.61 -26.51 48.02
CA LYS A 342 58.44 -26.77 46.82
C LYS A 342 57.69 -26.46 45.51
N ALA A 343 56.80 -25.46 45.52
CA ALA A 343 56.01 -25.03 44.36
C ALA A 343 56.85 -24.71 43.10
N ASN A 344 58.11 -24.29 43.26
CA ASN A 344 59.02 -24.04 42.13
C ASN A 344 59.26 -25.28 41.24
N MET A 345 59.02 -26.49 41.75
CA MET A 345 59.15 -27.74 40.99
C MET A 345 57.95 -28.04 40.08
N ALA A 346 56.83 -27.33 40.21
CA ALA A 346 55.65 -27.49 39.36
C ALA A 346 55.97 -27.27 37.87
N LYS A 347 56.86 -26.31 37.57
CA LYS A 347 57.36 -26.04 36.21
C LYS A 347 58.03 -27.24 35.54
N ARG A 348 58.58 -28.19 36.31
CA ARG A 348 59.13 -29.43 35.74
C ARG A 348 58.06 -30.45 35.40
N VAL A 349 56.96 -30.50 36.16
CA VAL A 349 55.82 -31.39 35.87
C VAL A 349 55.05 -30.89 34.65
N MET A 350 54.92 -29.56 34.51
CA MET A 350 54.33 -28.93 33.33
C MET A 350 54.99 -29.32 32.00
N LYS A 351 56.27 -29.74 32.00
CA LYS A 351 56.96 -30.19 30.79
C LYS A 351 56.52 -31.56 30.28
N GLU A 352 55.88 -32.36 31.13
CA GLU A 352 55.40 -33.70 30.81
C GLU A 352 53.87 -33.75 30.69
N ILE A 353 53.20 -32.59 30.68
CA ILE A 353 51.77 -32.50 30.37
C ILE A 353 51.56 -32.62 28.85
N GLU A 354 50.52 -33.32 28.47
CA GLU A 354 50.05 -33.45 27.09
C GLU A 354 48.73 -32.70 26.90
N GLN A 355 48.58 -32.03 25.75
CA GLN A 355 47.33 -31.43 25.31
C GLN A 355 46.48 -32.48 24.61
N GLN A 356 45.23 -32.64 25.03
CA GLN A 356 44.25 -33.55 24.42
C GLN A 356 43.00 -32.78 24.00
N ARG A 357 42.37 -33.24 22.93
CA ARG A 357 41.13 -32.71 22.37
C ARG A 357 40.04 -33.76 22.46
N GLN A 358 38.88 -33.40 23.00
CA GLN A 358 37.69 -34.25 23.01
C GLN A 358 36.47 -33.44 22.59
N ILE A 359 35.61 -34.05 21.79
CA ILE A 359 34.32 -33.46 21.42
C ILE A 359 33.40 -33.61 22.63
N SER A 360 33.03 -32.50 23.26
CA SER A 360 31.97 -32.43 24.26
C SER A 360 30.64 -32.20 23.55
N GLN A 361 29.64 -33.03 23.87
CA GLN A 361 28.29 -32.88 23.35
C GLN A 361 27.33 -32.60 24.50
N LYS A 362 27.06 -31.32 24.75
CA LYS A 362 26.10 -30.85 25.76
C LYS A 362 25.11 -29.95 25.05
N LEU A 363 23.81 -30.13 25.32
CA LEU A 363 22.75 -29.33 24.71
C LEU A 363 23.06 -27.84 24.83
N ASP A 364 23.04 -27.14 23.70
CA ASP A 364 23.10 -25.68 23.68
C ASP A 364 21.74 -25.10 24.08
N ASP A 365 21.65 -24.72 25.35
CA ASP A 365 20.47 -24.12 25.96
C ASP A 365 19.97 -22.88 25.21
N ALA A 366 20.88 -22.02 24.73
CA ALA A 366 20.50 -20.80 24.03
C ALA A 366 19.89 -21.11 22.66
N THR A 367 20.45 -22.11 21.96
CA THR A 367 19.90 -22.59 20.69
C THR A 367 18.53 -23.24 20.89
N TRP A 368 18.34 -24.09 21.89
CA TRP A 368 17.03 -24.69 22.19
C TRP A 368 15.97 -23.65 22.52
N LEU A 369 16.26 -22.74 23.47
CA LEU A 369 15.31 -21.69 23.85
C LEU A 369 14.94 -20.79 22.66
N GLY A 370 15.90 -20.48 21.79
CA GLY A 370 15.64 -19.74 20.55
C GLY A 370 14.70 -20.49 19.59
N ILE A 371 14.87 -21.80 19.42
CA ILE A 371 14.00 -22.65 18.60
C ILE A 371 12.61 -22.77 19.23
N ALA A 372 12.53 -23.02 20.53
CA ALA A 372 11.29 -23.19 21.26
C ALA A 372 10.43 -21.90 21.23
N ALA A 373 11.03 -20.74 21.53
CA ALA A 373 10.35 -19.46 21.45
C ALA A 373 9.87 -19.13 20.03
N SER A 374 10.69 -19.42 19.01
CA SER A 374 10.32 -19.17 17.62
C SER A 374 9.14 -20.06 17.20
N LEU A 375 9.25 -21.37 17.37
CA LEU A 375 8.23 -22.32 16.91
C LEU A 375 7.03 -22.44 17.86
N GLY A 376 7.10 -21.86 19.06
CA GLY A 376 6.08 -22.02 20.10
C GLY A 376 6.07 -23.45 20.67
N LEU A 377 7.25 -24.06 20.84
CA LEU A 377 7.40 -25.38 21.46
C LEU A 377 7.51 -25.22 22.98
N ASP A 378 7.14 -26.27 23.70
CA ASP A 378 7.20 -26.32 25.16
C ASP A 378 8.66 -26.34 25.64
N GLU A 379 9.07 -25.31 26.38
CA GLU A 379 10.43 -25.16 26.90
C GLU A 379 10.83 -26.31 27.85
N SER A 380 9.86 -26.95 28.50
CA SER A 380 10.08 -28.05 29.45
C SER A 380 10.69 -29.31 28.81
N LEU A 381 10.63 -29.45 27.48
CA LEU A 381 11.27 -30.54 26.75
C LEU A 381 12.80 -30.54 26.86
N LYS A 382 13.40 -29.46 27.38
CA LYS A 382 14.83 -29.28 27.56
C LYS A 382 15.50 -30.46 28.28
N GLU A 383 14.90 -30.97 29.35
CA GLU A 383 15.48 -32.05 30.16
C GLU A 383 15.61 -33.34 29.33
N SER A 384 14.52 -33.77 28.69
CA SER A 384 14.51 -34.95 27.83
C SER A 384 15.42 -34.82 26.60
N LEU A 385 15.52 -33.62 26.01
CA LEU A 385 16.43 -33.36 24.89
C LEU A 385 17.89 -33.40 25.33
N SER A 386 18.20 -32.90 26.54
CA SER A 386 19.57 -32.90 27.09
C SER A 386 20.10 -34.32 27.27
N GLU A 387 19.26 -35.24 27.76
CA GLU A 387 19.60 -36.65 27.95
C GLU A 387 19.89 -37.39 26.64
N ASN A 388 19.36 -36.90 25.51
CA ASN A 388 19.41 -37.57 24.21
C ASN A 388 20.22 -36.81 23.16
N THR A 389 21.00 -35.80 23.55
CA THR A 389 21.73 -34.87 22.66
C THR A 389 22.57 -35.56 21.56
N GLN A 390 23.02 -36.81 21.80
CA GLN A 390 23.87 -37.56 20.88
C GLN A 390 23.09 -38.38 19.84
N ASP A 391 21.81 -38.67 20.09
CA ASP A 391 20.97 -39.56 19.29
C ASP A 391 19.92 -38.77 18.50
N GLU A 392 20.15 -38.63 17.18
CA GLU A 392 19.21 -37.95 16.28
C GLU A 392 17.83 -38.60 16.29
N ALA A 393 17.75 -39.93 16.36
CA ALA A 393 16.49 -40.66 16.33
C ALA A 393 15.69 -40.44 17.61
N ALA A 394 16.35 -40.52 18.76
CA ALA A 394 15.72 -40.24 20.06
C ALA A 394 15.25 -38.79 20.16
N LEU A 395 16.08 -37.81 19.74
CA LEU A 395 15.67 -36.40 19.66
C LEU A 395 14.46 -36.20 18.74
N THR A 396 14.45 -36.87 17.59
CA THR A 396 13.34 -36.77 16.62
C THR A 396 12.03 -37.29 17.24
N GLU A 397 12.06 -38.42 17.95
CA GLU A 397 10.87 -38.99 18.59
C GLU A 397 10.36 -38.11 19.75
N ILE A 398 11.25 -37.46 20.52
CA ILE A 398 10.86 -36.47 21.54
C ILE A 398 10.19 -35.25 20.90
N LEU A 399 10.73 -34.75 19.77
CA LEU A 399 10.24 -33.53 19.11
C LEU A 399 8.96 -33.75 18.31
N LYS A 400 8.67 -34.96 17.87
CA LYS A 400 7.56 -35.28 16.96
C LYS A 400 6.17 -34.93 17.52
N PRO A 401 5.79 -35.31 18.77
CA PRO A 401 4.52 -34.88 19.37
C PRO A 401 4.44 -33.36 19.56
N ALA A 402 5.55 -32.71 19.90
CA ALA A 402 5.60 -31.26 20.07
C ALA A 402 5.39 -30.52 18.73
N CYS A 403 6.05 -31.01 17.67
CA CYS A 403 5.88 -30.51 16.31
C CYS A 403 4.44 -30.71 15.80
N GLN A 404 3.81 -31.86 16.10
CA GLN A 404 2.43 -32.12 15.70
C GLN A 404 1.43 -31.06 16.19
N LYS A 405 1.63 -30.51 17.40
CA LYS A 405 0.76 -29.45 17.94
C LYS A 405 0.86 -28.13 17.17
N ILE A 406 2.01 -27.84 16.55
CA ILE A 406 2.25 -26.59 15.81
C ILE A 406 1.99 -26.73 14.30
N LEU A 407 1.95 -27.96 13.76
CA LEU A 407 1.74 -28.21 12.33
C LEU A 407 0.48 -27.55 11.75
N PRO A 408 -0.70 -27.54 12.41
CA PRO A 408 -1.88 -26.86 11.86
C PRO A 408 -1.63 -25.38 11.53
N ARG A 409 -0.95 -24.66 12.44
CA ARG A 409 -0.57 -23.25 12.23
C ARG A 409 0.41 -23.07 11.07
N LEU A 410 1.29 -24.05 10.84
CA LEU A 410 2.24 -24.03 9.73
C LEU A 410 1.57 -24.39 8.41
N TYR A 411 0.62 -25.33 8.40
CA TYR A 411 -0.19 -25.68 7.23
C TYR A 411 -1.10 -24.54 6.79
N ASP A 412 -1.67 -23.79 7.72
CA ASP A 412 -2.46 -22.60 7.38
C ASP A 412 -1.61 -21.58 6.60
N GLN A 413 -0.33 -21.40 6.97
CA GLN A 413 0.60 -20.55 6.19
C GLN A 413 0.84 -21.12 4.78
N VAL A 414 1.00 -22.43 4.64
CA VAL A 414 1.18 -23.13 3.35
C VAL A 414 -0.05 -22.94 2.45
N ASP A 415 -1.25 -23.17 2.99
CA ASP A 415 -2.51 -23.02 2.27
C ASP A 415 -2.79 -21.57 1.85
N GLN A 416 -2.46 -20.61 2.71
CA GLN A 416 -2.53 -19.19 2.39
C GLN A 416 -1.58 -18.83 1.24
N GLN A 417 -0.34 -19.34 1.26
CA GLN A 417 0.62 -19.11 0.16
C GLN A 417 0.14 -19.71 -1.16
N ILE A 418 -0.49 -20.89 -1.15
CA ILE A 418 -1.09 -21.49 -2.35
C ILE A 418 -2.23 -20.63 -2.90
N LYS A 419 -3.14 -20.15 -2.04
CA LYS A 419 -4.21 -19.23 -2.46
C LYS A 419 -3.65 -17.90 -3.01
N LEU A 420 -2.55 -17.41 -2.45
CA LEU A 420 -1.85 -16.20 -2.92
C LEU A 420 -1.21 -16.39 -4.30
N LEU A 421 -0.74 -17.59 -4.62
CA LEU A 421 -0.22 -17.92 -5.95
C LEU A 421 -1.31 -17.87 -7.03
N GLN A 422 -2.58 -18.01 -6.64
CA GLN A 422 -3.75 -17.83 -7.52
C GLN A 422 -4.19 -16.36 -7.63
N SER A 423 -3.59 -15.46 -6.85
CA SER A 423 -3.85 -14.02 -6.89
C SER A 423 -2.71 -13.27 -7.58
N ASP A 424 -3.07 -12.18 -8.27
CA ASP A 424 -2.14 -11.22 -8.87
C ASP A 424 -1.29 -11.71 -10.04
N ALA A 425 -1.98 -12.17 -11.10
CA ALA A 425 -1.36 -12.53 -12.38
C ALA A 425 -0.54 -11.39 -13.04
N TRP A 426 -0.62 -10.14 -12.58
CA TRP A 426 0.07 -9.03 -13.27
C TRP A 426 1.59 -9.05 -13.08
N VAL A 427 2.10 -9.38 -11.88
CA VAL A 427 3.56 -9.47 -11.66
C VAL A 427 4.11 -10.66 -12.42
N ASP A 428 3.40 -11.78 -12.35
CA ASP A 428 3.77 -13.01 -13.05
C ASP A 428 3.70 -12.80 -14.58
N ALA A 429 2.68 -12.12 -15.09
CA ALA A 429 2.59 -11.74 -16.50
C ALA A 429 3.75 -10.81 -16.94
N GLU A 430 4.17 -9.87 -16.09
CA GLU A 430 5.35 -9.05 -16.37
C GLU A 430 6.63 -9.91 -16.38
N ILE A 431 6.80 -10.82 -15.41
CA ILE A 431 7.94 -11.74 -15.37
C ILE A 431 8.00 -12.57 -16.65
N ILE A 432 6.89 -13.20 -17.06
CA ILE A 432 6.81 -14.01 -18.28
C ILE A 432 7.15 -13.17 -19.52
N THR A 433 6.58 -11.96 -19.63
CA THR A 433 6.86 -11.05 -20.76
C THR A 433 8.35 -10.68 -20.81
N ARG A 434 8.98 -10.51 -19.64
CA ARG A 434 10.43 -10.22 -19.54
C ARG A 434 11.30 -11.43 -19.83
N GLU A 435 10.89 -12.63 -19.44
CA GLU A 435 11.57 -13.88 -19.81
C GLU A 435 11.53 -14.10 -21.33
N GLU A 436 10.41 -13.80 -21.99
CA GLU A 436 10.32 -13.79 -23.46
C GLU A 436 11.20 -12.70 -24.10
N HIS A 437 11.26 -11.49 -23.53
CA HIS A 437 12.18 -10.45 -24.00
C HIS A 437 13.65 -10.88 -23.88
N LEU A 438 14.00 -11.56 -22.79
CA LEU A 438 15.33 -12.12 -22.57
C LEU A 438 15.64 -13.22 -23.59
N LEU A 439 14.66 -14.08 -23.91
CA LEU A 439 14.78 -15.11 -24.94
C LEU A 439 14.99 -14.50 -26.33
N ILE A 440 14.20 -13.48 -26.72
CA ILE A 440 14.39 -12.73 -27.97
C ILE A 440 15.83 -12.18 -28.06
N LYS A 441 16.31 -11.52 -27.00
CA LYS A 441 17.67 -10.95 -26.96
C LYS A 441 18.76 -12.02 -27.05
N THR A 442 18.54 -13.17 -26.42
CA THR A 442 19.46 -14.32 -26.47
C THR A 442 19.49 -14.94 -27.86
N MET A 443 18.32 -15.05 -28.52
CA MET A 443 18.21 -15.52 -29.91
C MET A 443 18.87 -14.55 -30.90
N LEU A 444 18.74 -13.23 -30.70
CA LEU A 444 19.47 -12.22 -31.48
C LEU A 444 20.99 -12.36 -31.29
N ALA A 445 21.46 -12.55 -30.05
CA ALA A 445 22.88 -12.75 -29.76
C ALA A 445 23.43 -14.02 -30.42
N GLY A 446 22.61 -15.07 -30.50
CA GLY A 446 22.93 -16.34 -31.15
C GLY A 446 22.63 -16.40 -32.65
N GLY A 447 22.21 -15.30 -33.29
CA GLY A 447 21.90 -15.26 -34.73
C GLY A 447 20.68 -16.09 -35.17
N LYS A 448 19.82 -16.47 -34.23
CA LYS A 448 18.62 -17.31 -34.48
C LYS A 448 17.43 -16.51 -35.02
N ILE A 449 17.39 -15.21 -34.78
CA ILE A 449 16.39 -14.29 -35.36
C ILE A 449 17.02 -13.62 -36.57
N LYS A 450 16.33 -13.70 -37.72
CA LYS A 450 16.75 -13.11 -38.98
C LYS A 450 16.09 -11.75 -39.20
N GLU A 451 16.67 -10.92 -40.07
CA GLU A 451 16.17 -9.57 -40.35
C GLU A 451 14.74 -9.57 -40.93
N TYR A 452 14.39 -10.55 -41.76
CA TYR A 452 13.01 -10.65 -42.29
C TYR A 452 11.98 -10.86 -41.17
N GLN A 453 12.31 -11.64 -40.12
CA GLN A 453 11.43 -11.81 -38.97
C GLN A 453 11.33 -10.50 -38.18
N TRP A 454 12.45 -9.80 -37.97
CA TRP A 454 12.47 -8.49 -37.29
C TRP A 454 11.56 -7.45 -37.96
N ASN A 455 11.40 -7.53 -39.29
CA ASN A 455 10.56 -6.62 -40.05
C ASN A 455 9.10 -7.06 -40.17
N ASP A 456 8.73 -8.24 -39.65
CA ASP A 456 7.36 -8.77 -39.70
C ASP A 456 6.79 -9.08 -38.28
N PRO A 457 5.89 -8.23 -37.77
CA PRO A 457 5.19 -8.47 -36.51
C PRO A 457 4.26 -9.70 -36.50
N GLY A 458 3.99 -10.29 -37.66
CA GLY A 458 3.23 -11.53 -37.85
C GLY A 458 4.06 -12.81 -37.77
N MET A 459 5.40 -12.72 -37.75
CA MET A 459 6.30 -13.88 -37.71
C MET A 459 7.07 -13.97 -36.37
N PRO A 460 6.41 -14.38 -35.26
CA PRO A 460 7.10 -14.57 -34.00
C PRO A 460 8.12 -15.73 -34.10
N PRO A 461 9.30 -15.60 -33.50
CA PRO A 461 10.23 -16.73 -33.31
C PRO A 461 9.60 -17.85 -32.47
N GLU A 462 10.07 -19.08 -32.64
CA GLU A 462 9.63 -20.24 -31.85
C GLU A 462 9.79 -19.99 -30.34
N GLY A 463 8.76 -20.32 -29.55
CA GLY A 463 8.75 -20.09 -28.10
C GLY A 463 8.42 -18.66 -27.64
N ILE A 464 8.07 -17.74 -28.55
CA ILE A 464 7.66 -16.37 -28.23
C ILE A 464 6.18 -16.15 -28.59
N ARG A 465 5.37 -15.65 -27.65
CA ARG A 465 3.98 -15.28 -27.94
C ARG A 465 3.90 -14.16 -28.97
N SER A 466 2.93 -14.26 -29.89
CA SER A 466 2.67 -13.23 -30.92
C SER A 466 2.47 -11.83 -30.35
N ALA A 467 1.77 -11.72 -29.21
CA ALA A 467 1.55 -10.43 -28.55
C ALA A 467 2.87 -9.80 -28.07
N THR A 468 3.71 -10.59 -27.40
CA THR A 468 5.01 -10.15 -26.89
C THR A 468 5.97 -9.78 -28.02
N TRP A 469 5.97 -10.54 -29.11
CA TRP A 469 6.76 -10.22 -30.30
C TRP A 469 6.41 -8.84 -30.87
N ARG A 470 5.11 -8.58 -31.07
CA ARG A 470 4.61 -7.28 -31.55
C ARG A 470 4.95 -6.15 -30.58
N GLU A 471 4.79 -6.38 -29.28
CA GLU A 471 5.17 -5.39 -28.26
C GLU A 471 6.67 -5.09 -28.28
N PHE A 472 7.50 -6.12 -28.39
CA PHE A 472 8.95 -6.00 -28.45
C PHE A 472 9.37 -5.17 -29.68
N LEU A 473 8.86 -5.52 -30.87
CA LEU A 473 9.15 -4.78 -32.10
C LEU A 473 8.65 -3.33 -32.01
N ASN A 474 7.43 -3.09 -31.52
CA ASN A 474 6.89 -1.74 -31.33
C ASN A 474 7.76 -0.90 -30.38
N SER A 475 8.25 -1.52 -29.30
CA SER A 475 9.16 -0.89 -28.33
C SER A 475 10.54 -0.57 -28.92
N HIS A 476 10.91 -1.23 -30.02
CA HIS A 476 12.17 -1.05 -30.75
C HIS A 476 11.97 -0.54 -32.18
N ALA A 477 10.80 0.00 -32.52
CA ALA A 477 10.45 0.39 -33.90
C ALA A 477 11.39 1.45 -34.51
N ARG A 478 12.14 2.18 -33.67
CA ARG A 478 13.13 3.19 -34.08
C ARG A 478 14.56 2.66 -34.16
N ILE A 479 14.77 1.36 -33.91
CA ILE A 479 16.09 0.73 -33.84
C ILE A 479 16.20 -0.23 -35.04
N GLN A 480 17.20 -0.02 -35.89
CA GLN A 480 17.47 -0.92 -37.00
C GLN A 480 18.04 -2.26 -36.49
N PHE A 481 17.73 -3.35 -37.18
CA PHE A 481 18.16 -4.71 -36.83
C PHE A 481 19.67 -4.80 -36.55
N ARG A 482 20.50 -4.25 -37.44
CA ARG A 482 21.97 -4.20 -37.27
C ARG A 482 22.44 -3.55 -35.96
N HIS A 483 21.73 -2.54 -35.45
CA HIS A 483 22.09 -1.87 -34.21
C HIS A 483 21.68 -2.70 -32.98
N MET A 484 20.65 -3.53 -33.13
CA MET A 484 20.23 -4.45 -32.07
C MET A 484 21.23 -5.60 -31.86
N LEU A 485 22.00 -5.97 -32.89
CA LEU A 485 23.03 -7.00 -32.85
C LEU A 485 24.35 -6.56 -32.19
N ASN A 486 24.47 -5.30 -31.72
CA ASN A 486 25.69 -4.86 -31.04
C ASN A 486 25.92 -5.68 -29.75
N THR A 487 26.99 -6.48 -29.74
CA THR A 487 27.28 -7.47 -28.69
C THR A 487 27.36 -6.86 -27.29
N GLN A 488 27.99 -5.70 -27.13
CA GLN A 488 28.17 -5.06 -25.82
C GLN A 488 26.83 -4.53 -25.27
N ASN A 489 26.05 -3.84 -26.11
CA ASN A 489 24.74 -3.32 -25.74
C ASN A 489 23.75 -4.46 -25.46
N LEU A 490 23.79 -5.52 -26.25
CA LEU A 490 22.92 -6.68 -26.10
C LEU A 490 23.24 -7.46 -24.82
N LYS A 491 24.52 -7.73 -24.53
CA LYS A 491 24.95 -8.33 -23.25
C LYS A 491 24.48 -7.51 -22.05
N LYS A 492 24.71 -6.18 -22.08
CA LYS A 492 24.22 -5.27 -21.03
C LYS A 492 22.70 -5.34 -20.89
N SER A 493 21.96 -5.36 -21.99
CA SER A 493 20.50 -5.47 -21.95
C SER A 493 20.00 -6.82 -21.45
N ILE A 494 20.70 -7.91 -21.72
CA ILE A 494 20.40 -9.26 -21.21
C ILE A 494 20.60 -9.30 -19.70
N THR A 495 21.73 -8.78 -19.20
CA THR A 495 21.97 -8.72 -17.75
C THR A 495 20.91 -7.85 -17.06
N ASN A 496 20.51 -6.72 -17.64
CA ASN A 496 19.46 -5.87 -17.09
C ASN A 496 18.11 -6.60 -16.97
N ASP A 497 17.71 -7.38 -17.98
CA ASP A 497 16.48 -8.16 -17.91
C ASP A 497 16.56 -9.25 -16.82
N LYS A 498 17.68 -9.99 -16.72
CA LYS A 498 17.89 -10.97 -15.63
C LYS A 498 17.76 -10.32 -14.26
N ASN A 499 18.42 -9.19 -14.09
CA ASN A 499 18.38 -8.35 -12.90
C ASN A 499 16.97 -7.85 -12.55
N GLN A 500 16.17 -7.55 -13.57
CA GLN A 500 14.78 -7.12 -13.41
C GLN A 500 13.85 -8.28 -13.08
N ILE A 501 14.05 -9.45 -13.70
CA ILE A 501 13.29 -10.65 -13.39
C ILE A 501 13.54 -11.05 -11.93
N GLU A 502 14.79 -11.08 -11.48
CA GLU A 502 15.13 -11.43 -10.09
C GLU A 502 14.55 -10.42 -9.08
N PHE A 503 14.61 -9.12 -9.40
CA PHE A 503 13.97 -8.07 -8.61
C PHE A 503 12.46 -8.27 -8.50
N LEU A 504 11.78 -8.52 -9.62
CA LEU A 504 10.32 -8.72 -9.64
C LEU A 504 9.92 -9.98 -8.88
N LYS A 505 10.67 -11.08 -9.02
CA LYS A 505 10.47 -12.32 -8.25
C LYS A 505 10.58 -12.04 -6.75
N THR A 506 11.67 -11.39 -6.34
CA THR A 506 11.91 -11.01 -4.94
C THR A 506 10.80 -10.13 -4.37
N TYR A 507 10.44 -9.04 -5.06
CA TYR A 507 9.41 -8.11 -4.60
C TYR A 507 8.03 -8.78 -4.53
N ARG A 508 7.70 -9.62 -5.50
CA ARG A 508 6.49 -10.45 -5.51
C ARG A 508 6.43 -11.34 -4.27
N ASP A 509 7.52 -12.05 -3.97
CA ASP A 509 7.56 -13.00 -2.87
C ASP A 509 7.45 -12.29 -1.50
N GLN A 510 8.14 -11.15 -1.32
CA GLN A 510 8.00 -10.30 -0.14
C GLN A 510 6.57 -9.76 0.04
N THR A 511 5.95 -9.31 -1.05
CA THR A 511 4.59 -8.76 -0.99
C THR A 511 3.57 -9.87 -0.74
N ARG A 512 3.73 -11.06 -1.32
CA ARG A 512 2.89 -12.23 -1.01
C ARG A 512 3.03 -12.63 0.46
N GLN A 513 4.23 -12.59 1.03
CA GLN A 513 4.44 -12.82 2.46
C GLN A 513 3.71 -11.79 3.34
N GLU A 514 3.70 -10.52 2.93
CA GLU A 514 2.95 -9.47 3.63
C GLU A 514 1.43 -9.66 3.48
N LEU A 515 0.94 -10.05 2.31
CA LEU A 515 -0.48 -10.32 2.08
C LEU A 515 -0.98 -11.59 2.78
N SER A 516 -0.09 -12.52 3.09
CA SER A 516 -0.41 -13.73 3.86
C SER A 516 -0.52 -13.47 5.35
N GLN A 517 -0.28 -12.24 5.83
CA GLN A 517 -0.40 -11.95 7.25
C GLN A 517 -1.85 -12.12 7.70
N PRO A 518 -2.11 -12.68 8.90
CA PRO A 518 -3.48 -12.97 9.35
C PRO A 518 -4.43 -11.78 9.23
N TRP A 519 -3.99 -10.57 9.59
CA TRP A 519 -4.79 -9.35 9.51
C TRP A 519 -5.12 -8.86 8.09
N HIS A 520 -4.49 -9.43 7.06
CA HIS A 520 -4.82 -9.18 5.64
C HIS A 520 -5.71 -10.28 5.03
N ILE A 521 -6.05 -11.32 5.80
CA ILE A 521 -6.93 -12.40 5.38
C ILE A 521 -8.37 -12.09 5.78
N ASP A 522 -9.28 -12.21 4.81
CA ASP A 522 -10.71 -12.02 5.01
C ASP A 522 -11.35 -13.18 5.82
N PHE A 523 -12.53 -12.94 6.37
CA PHE A 523 -13.31 -13.99 7.03
C PHE A 523 -14.24 -14.64 6.01
N ARG A 524 -14.17 -15.97 5.89
CA ARG A 524 -15.03 -16.75 4.99
C ARG A 524 -15.69 -17.90 5.70
N ARG A 525 -16.86 -18.28 5.15
CA ARG A 525 -17.58 -19.48 5.55
C ARG A 525 -16.84 -20.73 5.05
N GLY A 526 -16.80 -21.75 5.89
CA GLY A 526 -16.27 -23.06 5.57
C GLY A 526 -16.73 -24.12 6.59
N GLY A 527 -16.01 -25.23 6.64
CA GLY A 527 -16.33 -26.36 7.51
C GLY A 527 -17.60 -27.10 7.12
N ALA A 528 -18.08 -27.96 8.01
CA ALA A 528 -19.32 -28.71 7.78
C ALA A 528 -20.51 -27.75 7.61
N SER A 529 -21.33 -27.97 6.58
CA SER A 529 -22.50 -27.14 6.27
C SER A 529 -22.22 -25.64 6.01
N ASN A 530 -20.95 -25.25 5.81
CA ASN A 530 -20.53 -23.87 5.51
C ASN A 530 -20.94 -22.84 6.59
N ARG A 531 -20.84 -23.23 7.87
CA ARG A 531 -21.28 -22.43 9.03
C ARG A 531 -20.14 -21.87 9.87
N GLU A 532 -18.95 -22.47 9.82
CA GLU A 532 -17.77 -21.91 10.48
C GLU A 532 -17.32 -20.67 9.70
N VAL A 533 -17.12 -19.54 10.38
CA VAL A 533 -16.58 -18.31 9.77
C VAL A 533 -15.21 -18.06 10.36
N SER A 534 -14.17 -18.16 9.53
CA SER A 534 -12.79 -18.05 10.00
C SER A 534 -11.85 -17.60 8.89
N ARG A 535 -10.73 -16.99 9.28
CA ARG A 535 -9.60 -16.67 8.40
C ARG A 535 -8.96 -17.89 7.77
N LYS A 536 -9.10 -19.08 8.36
CA LYS A 536 -8.64 -20.35 7.78
C LYS A 536 -9.21 -20.58 6.38
N TYR A 537 -10.48 -20.22 6.18
CA TYR A 537 -11.17 -20.33 4.89
C TYR A 537 -10.98 -19.09 4.01
N GLY A 538 -10.39 -18.05 4.56
CA GLY A 538 -10.19 -16.76 3.92
C GLY A 538 -9.18 -16.79 2.77
N LYS A 539 -9.13 -15.65 2.09
CA LYS A 539 -8.10 -15.24 1.13
C LYS A 539 -7.65 -13.82 1.50
N PRO A 540 -6.55 -13.32 0.94
CA PRO A 540 -6.23 -11.90 1.04
C PRO A 540 -7.40 -11.02 0.54
N PHE A 541 -7.65 -9.90 1.21
CA PHE A 541 -8.61 -8.90 0.73
C PHE A 541 -8.27 -8.47 -0.71
N ASP A 542 -9.28 -8.22 -1.54
CA ASP A 542 -9.08 -7.84 -2.96
C ASP A 542 -8.48 -6.44 -3.12
N THR A 543 -8.65 -5.60 -2.10
CA THR A 543 -8.05 -4.26 -2.05
C THR A 543 -7.68 -3.94 -0.61
N ILE A 544 -6.38 -3.84 -0.37
CA ILE A 544 -5.78 -3.37 0.89
C ILE A 544 -5.12 -2.01 0.69
N PHE A 545 -4.88 -1.27 1.77
CA PHE A 545 -4.20 0.02 1.70
C PHE A 545 -2.74 -0.11 1.24
N MET A 546 -2.27 0.88 0.48
CA MET A 546 -0.91 0.96 -0.04
C MET A 546 0.14 1.02 1.08
N ARG A 547 1.15 0.16 0.96
CA ARG A 547 2.31 0.12 1.86
C ARG A 547 3.61 0.20 1.06
N MET A 548 4.65 0.76 1.66
CA MET A 548 6.02 0.72 1.12
C MET A 548 6.96 0.11 2.14
N LEU A 549 8.04 -0.50 1.66
CA LEU A 549 9.14 -0.89 2.52
C LEU A 549 9.95 0.36 2.91
N SER A 550 10.19 0.53 4.21
CA SER A 550 11.13 1.51 4.74
C SER A 550 12.32 0.80 5.40
N TRP A 551 13.46 1.49 5.45
CA TRP A 551 14.64 0.95 6.11
C TRP A 551 14.55 1.11 7.63
N SER A 552 14.84 0.04 8.37
CA SER A 552 15.02 0.05 9.83
C SER A 552 16.51 -0.05 10.19
N PRO A 553 17.02 0.72 11.17
CA PRO A 553 18.44 0.76 11.51
C PRO A 553 19.07 -0.52 12.07
N SER A 554 18.28 -1.54 12.42
CA SER A 554 18.79 -2.74 13.08
C SER A 554 19.27 -3.80 12.06
N SER A 555 20.47 -4.34 12.25
CA SER A 555 21.03 -5.43 11.42
C SER A 555 20.29 -6.78 11.60
N ARG A 556 19.28 -6.81 12.46
CA ARG A 556 18.52 -8.00 12.86
C ARG A 556 17.07 -7.99 12.37
N GLU A 557 16.47 -6.84 12.06
CA GLU A 557 15.08 -6.75 11.60
C GLU A 557 15.00 -6.53 10.09
N GLN A 558 14.02 -7.18 9.46
CA GLN A 558 13.63 -6.86 8.09
C GLN A 558 13.11 -5.41 8.04
N GLY A 559 13.23 -4.74 6.89
CA GLY A 559 12.60 -3.43 6.69
C GLY A 559 11.11 -3.49 7.03
N THR A 560 10.57 -2.39 7.58
CA THR A 560 9.18 -2.33 8.02
C THR A 560 8.27 -1.85 6.90
N TRP A 561 7.03 -2.34 6.88
CA TRP A 561 6.02 -1.83 5.95
C TRP A 561 5.34 -0.60 6.56
N GLU A 562 5.42 0.52 5.86
CA GLU A 562 4.77 1.78 6.25
C GLU A 562 3.55 2.05 5.35
N THR A 563 2.43 2.39 5.98
CA THR A 563 1.20 2.81 5.30
C THR A 563 1.38 4.23 4.76
N TYR A 564 1.10 4.45 3.48
CA TYR A 564 1.26 5.77 2.87
C TYR A 564 0.38 5.99 1.64
N ILE A 565 0.16 7.26 1.29
CA ILE A 565 -0.41 7.68 0.01
C ILE A 565 0.72 8.28 -0.83
N PRO A 566 0.98 7.74 -2.03
CA PRO A 566 2.04 8.29 -2.89
C PRO A 566 1.80 9.76 -3.24
N GLY A 567 2.84 10.60 -3.19
CA GLY A 567 2.78 12.00 -3.59
C GLY A 567 2.36 12.16 -5.06
N SER A 568 2.65 11.15 -5.89
CA SER A 568 2.16 11.07 -7.26
C SER A 568 0.63 10.92 -7.37
N THR A 569 -0.03 10.27 -6.41
CA THR A 569 -1.49 10.14 -6.33
C THR A 569 -2.13 11.48 -5.97
N ILE A 570 -1.59 12.18 -4.96
CA ILE A 570 -2.08 13.49 -4.51
C ILE A 570 -1.92 14.51 -5.64
N LYS A 571 -0.71 14.60 -6.21
CA LYS A 571 -0.44 15.42 -7.39
C LYS A 571 -1.39 15.10 -8.55
N GLY A 572 -1.65 13.81 -8.80
CA GLY A 572 -2.58 13.38 -9.84
C GLY A 572 -4.00 13.88 -9.61
N ALA A 573 -4.47 13.85 -8.36
CA ALA A 573 -5.77 14.37 -7.96
C ALA A 573 -5.85 15.90 -8.15
N PHE A 574 -4.83 16.65 -7.69
CA PHE A 574 -4.74 18.09 -7.88
C PHE A 574 -4.68 18.48 -9.37
N ARG A 575 -3.80 17.84 -10.16
CA ARG A 575 -3.70 18.10 -11.60
C ARG A 575 -5.02 17.82 -12.31
N LYS A 576 -5.73 16.75 -11.93
CA LYS A 576 -7.02 16.40 -12.51
C LYS A 576 -8.08 17.45 -12.17
N ARG A 577 -8.18 17.87 -10.90
CA ARG A 577 -9.10 18.93 -10.48
C ARG A 577 -8.80 20.24 -11.21
N ALA A 578 -7.54 20.68 -11.22
CA ALA A 578 -7.08 21.85 -11.95
C ALA A 578 -7.47 21.77 -13.43
N SER A 579 -7.21 20.62 -14.08
CA SER A 579 -7.54 20.45 -15.49
C SER A 579 -9.04 20.56 -15.75
N MET A 580 -9.90 20.02 -14.88
CA MET A 580 -11.36 20.14 -15.05
C MET A 580 -11.80 21.59 -14.89
N VAL A 581 -11.34 22.26 -13.84
CA VAL A 581 -11.67 23.67 -13.55
C VAL A 581 -11.21 24.58 -14.69
N LEU A 582 -9.93 24.55 -15.04
CA LEU A 582 -9.38 25.46 -16.04
C LEU A 582 -9.96 25.22 -17.44
N ARG A 583 -10.23 23.96 -17.83
CA ARG A 583 -10.91 23.71 -19.12
C ARG A 583 -12.37 24.13 -19.12
N THR A 584 -13.03 24.12 -17.96
CA THR A 584 -14.40 24.64 -17.80
C THR A 584 -14.42 26.15 -17.95
N LEU A 585 -13.48 26.86 -17.31
CA LEU A 585 -13.47 28.32 -17.26
C LEU A 585 -12.77 28.96 -18.47
N TRP A 586 -11.64 28.41 -18.92
CA TRP A 586 -10.78 28.98 -19.97
C TRP A 586 -10.77 28.18 -21.28
N GLY A 587 -11.43 27.03 -21.31
CA GLY A 587 -11.38 26.12 -22.46
C GLY A 587 -10.03 25.41 -22.64
N GLU A 588 -9.91 24.69 -23.75
CA GLU A 588 -8.70 23.96 -24.13
C GLU A 588 -7.72 24.88 -24.88
N SER A 589 -7.14 25.83 -24.14
CA SER A 589 -6.22 26.83 -24.68
C SER A 589 -4.75 26.55 -24.34
N ARG A 590 -3.83 27.26 -25.01
CA ARG A 590 -2.39 27.24 -24.67
C ARG A 590 -2.14 27.73 -23.24
N LYS A 591 -2.94 28.68 -22.75
CA LYS A 591 -2.90 29.19 -21.37
C LYS A 591 -3.19 28.07 -20.37
N THR A 592 -4.29 27.32 -20.58
CA THR A 592 -4.64 26.16 -19.74
C THR A 592 -3.52 25.14 -19.68
N ALA A 593 -2.95 24.77 -20.83
CA ALA A 593 -1.84 23.82 -20.89
C ALA A 593 -0.58 24.33 -20.17
N TYR A 594 -0.24 25.61 -20.37
CA TYR A 594 0.91 26.25 -19.75
C TYR A 594 0.81 26.25 -18.21
N VAL A 595 -0.33 26.65 -17.65
CA VAL A 595 -0.55 26.67 -16.20
C VAL A 595 -0.46 25.27 -15.59
N LEU A 596 -1.10 24.27 -16.22
CA LEU A 596 -1.04 22.88 -15.75
C LEU A 596 0.39 22.31 -15.79
N ASP A 597 1.14 22.60 -16.85
CA ASP A 597 2.50 22.11 -17.03
C ASP A 597 3.51 22.87 -16.16
N ARG A 598 3.28 24.14 -15.85
CA ARG A 598 4.10 24.91 -14.90
C ARG A 598 3.88 24.43 -13.48
N LEU A 599 2.63 24.31 -13.01
CA LEU A 599 2.31 23.83 -11.65
C LEU A 599 2.74 22.38 -11.42
N PHE A 600 2.32 21.48 -12.30
CA PHE A 600 2.46 20.03 -12.08
C PHE A 600 3.53 19.38 -12.96
N GLY A 601 4.19 20.11 -13.86
CA GLY A 601 5.22 19.56 -14.74
C GLY A 601 4.65 18.82 -15.95
N ALA A 602 5.54 18.45 -16.86
CA ALA A 602 5.25 17.66 -18.05
C ALA A 602 6.42 16.69 -18.31
N GLN A 603 6.36 15.91 -19.39
CA GLN A 603 7.50 15.07 -19.75
C GLN A 603 8.75 15.94 -19.94
N ARG A 604 9.85 15.60 -19.22
CA ARG A 604 11.11 16.38 -19.16
C ARG A 604 11.00 17.79 -18.55
N LYS A 605 9.85 18.18 -18.00
CA LYS A 605 9.67 19.46 -17.30
C LYS A 605 9.25 19.21 -15.85
N ARG A 606 10.04 19.70 -14.90
CA ARG A 606 9.70 19.65 -13.47
C ARG A 606 8.52 20.58 -13.20
N GLY A 607 7.56 20.14 -12.39
CA GLY A 607 6.51 21.02 -11.89
C GLY A 607 7.04 21.95 -10.81
N MET A 608 6.40 23.10 -10.65
CA MET A 608 6.70 24.09 -9.62
C MET A 608 6.34 23.60 -8.22
N VAL A 609 5.24 22.84 -8.10
CA VAL A 609 4.76 22.32 -6.80
C VAL A 609 5.31 20.92 -6.56
N PHE A 610 5.88 20.71 -5.37
CA PHE A 610 6.41 19.44 -4.90
C PHE A 610 5.46 18.87 -3.86
N PHE A 611 4.89 17.71 -4.15
CA PHE A 611 4.01 16.98 -3.23
C PHE A 611 4.84 15.93 -2.51
N SER A 612 4.86 15.90 -1.18
CA SER A 612 5.36 14.74 -0.44
C SER A 612 4.42 13.55 -0.60
N ASP A 613 4.90 12.37 -0.23
CA ASP A 613 4.00 11.29 0.14
C ASP A 613 3.22 11.68 1.42
N ALA A 614 2.01 11.14 1.58
CA ALA A 614 1.28 11.24 2.85
C ALA A 614 1.58 10.01 3.69
N TYR A 615 2.34 10.18 4.76
CA TYR A 615 2.61 9.08 5.69
C TYR A 615 1.53 9.07 6.77
N LEU A 616 1.10 7.86 7.15
CA LEU A 616 0.25 7.68 8.33
C LEU A 616 1.10 8.02 9.56
N ALA A 617 0.65 8.98 10.38
CA ALA A 617 1.26 9.23 11.68
C ALA A 617 1.04 8.00 12.59
N ASP A 618 2.01 7.66 13.43
CA ASP A 618 1.96 6.44 14.26
C ASP A 618 0.64 6.37 15.05
N PRO A 619 -0.27 5.44 14.70
CA PRO A 619 -1.54 5.35 15.40
C PRO A 619 -1.29 4.70 16.77
N TYR A 620 -1.90 5.26 17.82
CA TYR A 620 -1.84 4.69 19.18
C TYR A 620 -2.26 3.22 19.22
N GLU A 621 -3.23 2.81 18.37
CA GLU A 621 -3.68 1.42 18.20
C GLU A 621 -3.92 1.10 16.70
N PRO A 622 -2.92 0.59 15.96
CA PRO A 622 -3.04 0.34 14.53
C PRO A 622 -4.12 -0.68 14.17
N GLY A 623 -4.41 -1.64 15.06
CA GLY A 623 -5.34 -2.76 14.79
C GLY A 623 -6.82 -2.36 14.74
N ARG A 624 -7.24 -1.35 15.51
CA ARG A 624 -8.66 -0.99 15.67
C ARG A 624 -9.24 -0.07 14.60
N SER A 625 -8.40 0.36 13.66
CA SER A 625 -8.75 1.45 12.72
C SER A 625 -9.00 0.97 11.28
N TRP A 626 -8.88 -0.33 11.06
CA TRP A 626 -9.12 -0.95 9.75
C TRP A 626 -10.51 -1.56 9.72
N CYS A 627 -11.35 -1.07 8.82
CA CYS A 627 -12.70 -1.58 8.64
C CYS A 627 -12.77 -2.50 7.43
N SER A 628 -13.69 -3.47 7.48
CA SER A 628 -13.98 -4.34 6.34
C SER A 628 -15.34 -4.02 5.72
N MET A 629 -15.46 -4.25 4.41
CA MET A 629 -16.76 -4.21 3.72
C MET A 629 -16.81 -5.27 2.64
N ASP A 630 -17.84 -6.11 2.71
CA ASP A 630 -18.14 -7.10 1.67
C ASP A 630 -18.93 -6.45 0.52
N GLY A 631 -18.45 -6.65 -0.71
CA GLY A 631 -19.12 -6.23 -1.94
C GLY A 631 -19.69 -7.42 -2.70
N ILE A 632 -21.01 -7.53 -2.80
CA ILE A 632 -21.70 -8.61 -3.51
C ILE A 632 -22.38 -8.07 -4.77
N ARG A 633 -22.08 -8.65 -5.92
CA ARG A 633 -22.85 -8.40 -7.15
C ARG A 633 -24.12 -9.23 -7.15
N MET A 634 -25.26 -8.58 -7.38
CA MET A 634 -26.56 -9.25 -7.51
C MET A 634 -26.94 -9.38 -8.98
N ASP A 635 -27.52 -10.52 -9.35
CA ASP A 635 -28.17 -10.71 -10.64
C ASP A 635 -29.52 -9.97 -10.64
N PRO A 636 -29.76 -9.03 -11.57
CA PRO A 636 -30.98 -8.23 -11.63
C PRO A 636 -32.24 -9.05 -11.97
N LYS A 637 -32.11 -10.21 -12.63
CA LYS A 637 -33.23 -11.10 -12.98
C LYS A 637 -33.65 -11.98 -11.82
N THR A 638 -32.68 -12.59 -11.16
CA THR A 638 -32.95 -13.55 -10.08
C THR A 638 -33.01 -12.88 -8.72
N GLY A 639 -32.35 -11.74 -8.53
CA GLY A 639 -32.14 -11.11 -7.23
C GLY A 639 -31.25 -11.93 -6.31
N GLN A 640 -30.43 -12.84 -6.86
CA GLN A 640 -29.47 -13.67 -6.14
C GLN A 640 -28.04 -13.15 -6.33
N PRO A 641 -27.10 -13.44 -5.40
CA PRO A 641 -25.69 -13.17 -5.60
C PRO A 641 -25.16 -13.88 -6.86
N VAL A 642 -24.34 -13.18 -7.65
CA VAL A 642 -23.57 -13.81 -8.74
C VAL A 642 -22.37 -14.51 -8.11
N GLU A 643 -22.26 -15.82 -8.32
CA GLU A 643 -21.13 -16.61 -7.84
C GLU A 643 -19.80 -16.03 -8.35
N THR A 644 -18.73 -16.15 -7.55
CA THR A 644 -17.37 -15.61 -7.81
C THR A 644 -17.24 -14.08 -7.90
N SER A 645 -18.34 -13.32 -7.81
CA SER A 645 -18.33 -11.85 -7.93
C SER A 645 -18.27 -11.10 -6.59
N LYS A 646 -17.87 -11.78 -5.49
CA LYS A 646 -17.61 -11.15 -4.19
C LYS A 646 -16.30 -10.34 -4.26
N ARG A 647 -16.32 -9.12 -3.73
CA ARG A 647 -15.15 -8.23 -3.62
C ARG A 647 -15.01 -7.73 -2.20
N ASP A 648 -13.85 -7.92 -1.61
CA ASP A 648 -13.62 -7.65 -0.20
C ASP A 648 -12.63 -6.50 -0.01
N TYR A 649 -13.01 -5.53 0.81
CA TYR A 649 -12.27 -4.30 1.03
C TYR A 649 -11.79 -4.22 2.47
N LEU A 650 -10.50 -3.93 2.65
CA LEU A 650 -9.95 -3.49 3.93
C LEU A 650 -9.54 -2.02 3.79
N TYR A 651 -10.25 -1.14 4.49
CA TYR A 651 -10.12 0.31 4.33
C TYR A 651 -9.86 1.00 5.66
N ALA A 652 -9.24 2.18 5.60
CA ALA A 652 -8.98 3.02 6.75
C ALA A 652 -10.23 3.81 7.13
N TYR A 653 -10.58 3.80 8.41
CA TYR A 653 -11.64 4.63 8.98
C TYR A 653 -11.33 5.03 10.43
N GLY A 654 -11.57 6.30 10.77
CA GLY A 654 -11.37 6.85 12.11
C GLY A 654 -10.52 8.12 12.12
N ASP A 655 -10.69 8.93 13.16
CA ASP A 655 -9.95 10.17 13.38
C ASP A 655 -8.49 9.91 13.80
N GLN A 656 -8.25 8.78 14.47
CA GLN A 656 -6.91 8.32 14.86
C GLN A 656 -5.98 8.00 13.68
N LEU A 657 -6.52 7.84 12.46
CA LEU A 657 -5.73 7.60 11.25
C LEU A 657 -5.41 8.91 10.53
N THR A 658 -4.48 9.67 11.08
CA THR A 658 -4.07 10.96 10.53
C THR A 658 -2.92 10.81 9.53
N PHE A 659 -3.08 11.36 8.35
CA PHE A 659 -2.06 11.43 7.30
C PHE A 659 -1.51 12.85 7.19
N GLN A 660 -0.19 12.96 7.01
CA GLN A 660 0.50 14.25 6.89
C GLN A 660 1.07 14.42 5.49
N ILE A 661 0.69 15.50 4.82
CA ILE A 661 1.20 15.90 3.50
C ILE A 661 1.96 17.21 3.65
N ARG A 662 3.04 17.34 2.90
CA ARG A 662 3.77 18.59 2.71
C ARG A 662 3.77 18.98 1.24
N MET A 663 3.50 20.26 0.99
CA MET A 663 3.72 20.90 -0.30
C MET A 663 4.87 21.90 -0.20
N ASP A 664 5.83 21.83 -1.12
CA ASP A 664 6.91 22.81 -1.25
C ASP A 664 6.82 23.50 -2.62
N ILE A 665 7.03 24.81 -2.61
CA ILE A 665 7.09 25.66 -3.80
C ILE A 665 8.33 26.53 -3.66
N GLN A 666 9.14 26.59 -4.72
CA GLN A 666 10.40 27.33 -4.73
C GLN A 666 10.33 28.44 -5.76
N ASP A 667 10.82 29.62 -5.36
CA ASP A 667 11.13 30.76 -6.22
C ASP A 667 9.90 31.25 -7.01
N ILE A 668 8.84 31.57 -6.26
CA ILE A 668 7.64 32.21 -6.79
C ILE A 668 8.03 33.58 -7.34
N GLU A 669 7.70 33.84 -8.60
CA GLU A 669 7.88 35.14 -9.25
C GLU A 669 6.54 35.86 -9.41
N GLU A 670 6.57 37.16 -9.71
CA GLU A 670 5.34 37.94 -9.97
C GLU A 670 4.50 37.35 -11.12
N SER A 671 5.15 36.80 -12.15
CA SER A 671 4.45 36.14 -13.25
C SER A 671 3.75 34.84 -12.86
N ASP A 672 4.08 34.24 -11.71
CA ASP A 672 3.47 33.00 -11.24
C ASP A 672 2.18 33.26 -10.42
N ILE A 673 1.84 34.51 -10.09
CA ILE A 673 0.72 34.85 -9.19
C ILE A 673 -0.64 34.28 -9.66
N GLU A 674 -0.95 34.33 -10.97
CA GLU A 674 -2.18 33.72 -11.50
C GLU A 674 -2.22 32.20 -11.22
N MET A 675 -1.08 31.53 -11.33
CA MET A 675 -0.97 30.09 -11.11
C MET A 675 -1.00 29.72 -9.62
N ILE A 676 -0.41 30.56 -8.77
CA ILE A 676 -0.51 30.41 -7.32
C ILE A 676 -1.95 30.61 -6.86
N SER A 677 -2.68 31.57 -7.45
CA SER A 677 -4.12 31.73 -7.21
C SER A 677 -4.91 30.45 -7.57
N VAL A 678 -4.59 29.80 -8.71
CA VAL A 678 -5.18 28.50 -9.07
C VAL A 678 -4.87 27.45 -8.00
N LEU A 679 -3.64 27.38 -7.50
CA LEU A 679 -3.30 26.45 -6.41
C LEU A 679 -4.11 26.72 -5.13
N PHE A 680 -4.29 27.98 -4.76
CA PHE A 680 -5.07 28.37 -3.57
C PHE A 680 -6.55 28.00 -3.71
N HIS A 681 -7.15 28.18 -4.91
CA HIS A 681 -8.48 27.63 -5.20
C HIS A 681 -8.54 26.10 -5.05
N LEU A 682 -7.48 25.37 -5.45
CA LEU A 682 -7.42 23.91 -5.28
C LEU A 682 -7.24 23.49 -3.82
N LEU A 683 -6.48 24.24 -3.02
CA LEU A 683 -6.36 24.00 -1.59
C LEU A 683 -7.71 24.19 -0.90
N ARG A 684 -8.45 25.24 -1.24
CA ARG A 684 -9.84 25.43 -0.77
C ARG A 684 -10.77 24.31 -1.21
N ASP A 685 -10.67 23.85 -2.46
CA ASP A 685 -11.40 22.67 -2.93
C ASP A 685 -11.03 21.40 -2.14
N PHE A 686 -9.77 21.26 -1.72
CA PHE A 686 -9.32 20.13 -0.92
C PHE A 686 -9.84 20.19 0.51
N GLN A 687 -9.81 21.37 1.14
CA GLN A 687 -10.39 21.60 2.47
C GLN A 687 -11.89 21.26 2.49
N ASN A 688 -12.63 21.61 1.43
CA ASN A 688 -14.05 21.27 1.26
C ASN A 688 -14.32 19.80 0.87
N GLY A 689 -13.29 18.97 0.79
CA GLY A 689 -13.41 17.55 0.42
C GLY A 689 -13.80 17.29 -1.04
N ASP A 690 -13.55 18.23 -1.96
CA ASP A 690 -13.91 18.13 -3.38
C ASP A 690 -12.80 17.53 -4.28
N ILE A 691 -11.64 17.19 -3.69
CA ILE A 691 -10.53 16.52 -4.36
C ILE A 691 -10.38 15.09 -3.81
N PRO A 692 -10.95 14.07 -4.49
CA PRO A 692 -10.93 12.71 -3.98
C PRO A 692 -9.59 12.00 -4.20
N LEU A 693 -9.07 11.37 -3.13
CA LEU A 693 -7.85 10.56 -3.13
C LEU A 693 -8.15 9.06 -3.37
N GLY A 694 -7.21 8.32 -3.94
CA GLY A 694 -7.31 6.85 -4.03
C GLY A 694 -8.29 6.28 -5.06
N GLY A 695 -8.75 5.06 -4.79
CA GLY A 695 -9.66 4.27 -5.65
C GLY A 695 -11.11 4.26 -5.15
N GLU A 696 -11.99 3.58 -5.87
CA GLU A 696 -13.40 3.34 -5.48
C GLU A 696 -14.20 4.62 -5.13
N LYS A 697 -13.82 5.77 -5.70
CA LYS A 697 -14.39 7.10 -5.44
C LYS A 697 -15.90 7.20 -5.60
N THR A 698 -16.50 6.40 -6.48
CA THR A 698 -17.96 6.33 -6.71
C THR A 698 -18.72 5.62 -5.58
N ASN A 699 -18.00 4.95 -4.68
CA ASN A 699 -18.52 4.26 -3.49
C ASN A 699 -18.16 5.03 -2.21
N GLY A 700 -17.96 6.35 -2.29
CA GLY A 700 -17.78 7.21 -1.13
C GLY A 700 -16.38 7.22 -0.54
N PHE A 701 -15.43 6.47 -1.11
CA PHE A 701 -14.05 6.45 -0.64
C PHE A 701 -13.27 7.70 -1.08
N GLY A 702 -12.42 8.20 -0.19
CA GLY A 702 -11.38 9.19 -0.48
C GLY A 702 -11.85 10.63 -0.65
N TRP A 703 -13.12 10.94 -0.38
CA TRP A 703 -13.64 12.32 -0.33
C TRP A 703 -13.37 12.93 1.05
N THR A 704 -12.08 13.07 1.39
CA THR A 704 -11.61 13.55 2.70
C THR A 704 -11.49 15.06 2.70
N GLU A 705 -11.99 15.69 3.77
CA GLU A 705 -11.69 17.09 4.09
C GLU A 705 -10.29 17.17 4.71
N VAL A 706 -9.64 18.31 4.55
CA VAL A 706 -8.26 18.50 5.03
C VAL A 706 -8.13 19.80 5.82
N GLU A 707 -7.15 19.81 6.71
CA GLU A 707 -6.75 20.97 7.49
C GLU A 707 -5.38 21.45 7.03
N ILE A 708 -5.21 22.77 6.92
CA ILE A 708 -3.89 23.38 6.76
C ILE A 708 -3.33 23.58 8.16
N SER A 709 -2.41 22.71 8.57
CA SER A 709 -1.86 22.75 9.93
C SER A 709 -0.78 23.82 10.08
N LYS A 710 0.01 24.07 9.02
CA LYS A 710 1.11 25.04 9.05
C LYS A 710 1.42 25.63 7.68
N LEU A 711 1.82 26.89 7.69
CA LEU A 711 2.41 27.59 6.56
C LEU A 711 3.74 28.20 6.98
N THR A 712 4.78 27.96 6.18
CA THR A 712 6.09 28.60 6.33
C THR A 712 6.49 29.26 5.02
N TRP A 713 6.60 30.58 5.03
CA TRP A 713 7.13 31.38 3.92
C TRP A 713 8.51 31.91 4.28
N LEU A 714 9.47 31.70 3.39
CA LEU A 714 10.83 32.21 3.50
C LEU A 714 11.14 33.08 2.27
N THR A 715 11.64 34.29 2.48
CA THR A 715 12.11 35.17 1.40
C THR A 715 13.47 35.77 1.77
N ALA A 716 14.43 35.75 0.84
CA ALA A 716 15.77 36.26 1.14
C ALA A 716 15.82 37.79 1.06
N LYS A 717 15.03 38.38 0.17
CA LYS A 717 14.81 39.83 0.01
C LYS A 717 13.55 40.06 -0.82
N ASP A 718 12.50 40.64 -0.24
CA ASP A 718 11.23 40.88 -0.94
C ASP A 718 11.26 42.13 -1.84
N SER A 719 12.10 42.14 -2.88
CA SER A 719 12.24 43.32 -3.75
C SER A 719 11.05 43.55 -4.68
N ALA A 720 10.26 42.51 -4.96
CA ALA A 720 9.12 42.54 -5.89
C ALA A 720 7.75 42.62 -5.18
N GLY A 721 7.73 42.77 -3.85
CA GLY A 721 6.51 42.82 -3.04
C GLY A 721 5.68 41.54 -3.13
N ILE A 722 6.33 40.39 -3.37
CA ILE A 722 5.66 39.10 -3.52
C ILE A 722 5.06 38.67 -2.19
N THR A 723 5.78 38.91 -1.08
CA THR A 723 5.26 38.59 0.26
C THR A 723 3.97 39.36 0.52
N GLN A 724 3.96 40.65 0.17
CA GLN A 724 2.77 41.47 0.33
C GLN A 724 1.61 41.02 -0.57
N LYS A 725 1.88 40.58 -1.80
CA LYS A 725 0.85 40.06 -2.71
C LYS A 725 0.25 38.73 -2.24
N LEU A 726 1.09 37.85 -1.69
CA LEU A 726 0.65 36.53 -1.23
C LEU A 726 -0.03 36.57 0.13
N PHE A 727 0.52 37.35 1.07
CA PHE A 727 0.17 37.28 2.49
C PHE A 727 -0.14 38.67 3.10
N GLY A 728 -0.26 39.73 2.30
CA GLY A 728 -0.57 41.06 2.83
C GLY A 728 0.54 41.61 3.74
N LYS A 729 0.16 42.34 4.80
CA LYS A 729 1.11 43.09 5.66
C LYS A 729 1.63 42.31 6.87
N HIS A 730 1.72 40.97 6.79
CA HIS A 730 2.28 40.18 7.88
C HIS A 730 3.75 40.56 8.16
N ALA A 731 4.11 40.61 9.45
CA ALA A 731 5.48 40.87 9.86
C ALA A 731 6.36 39.65 9.59
N LEU A 732 7.60 39.89 9.14
CA LEU A 732 8.58 38.84 8.89
C LEU A 732 9.66 38.86 9.97
N ASN A 733 10.05 37.67 10.43
CA ASN A 733 11.12 37.50 11.39
C ASN A 733 12.41 37.09 10.69
N GLN A 734 13.52 37.77 10.99
CA GLN A 734 14.82 37.38 10.44
C GLN A 734 15.28 36.04 11.04
N LYS A 735 15.52 35.04 10.19
CA LYS A 735 16.06 33.71 10.52
C LYS A 735 17.23 33.37 9.59
N GLY A 736 18.44 33.75 9.99
CA GLY A 736 19.65 33.53 9.20
C GLY A 736 19.61 34.31 7.87
N LEU A 737 19.72 33.62 6.74
CA LEU A 737 19.59 34.20 5.40
C LEU A 737 18.16 34.69 5.09
N TRP A 738 17.15 34.11 5.75
CA TRP A 738 15.75 34.27 5.39
C TRP A 738 15.03 35.30 6.27
N GLN A 739 14.09 36.01 5.69
CA GLN A 739 12.95 36.59 6.40
C GLN A 739 11.81 35.56 6.36
N ALA A 740 11.27 35.22 7.52
CA ALA A 740 10.33 34.12 7.69
C ALA A 740 8.95 34.60 8.20
N LEU A 741 7.89 34.08 7.59
CA LEU A 741 6.52 34.10 8.10
C LEU A 741 6.12 32.66 8.42
N GLU A 742 5.68 32.43 9.66
CA GLU A 742 5.19 31.13 10.13
C GLU A 742 3.78 31.34 10.68
N LEU A 743 2.81 30.62 10.13
CA LEU A 743 1.41 30.62 10.54
C LEU A 743 0.98 29.18 10.81
N GLU A 744 0.06 28.99 11.75
CA GLU A 744 -0.45 27.68 12.16
C GLU A 744 -1.98 27.69 12.22
N GLY A 745 -2.60 26.52 12.01
CA GLY A 745 -4.05 26.32 12.05
C GLY A 745 -4.84 27.26 11.12
N GLU A 746 -5.94 27.82 11.63
CA GLU A 746 -6.85 28.67 10.88
C GLU A 746 -6.16 29.90 10.25
N SER A 747 -5.18 30.50 10.94
CA SER A 747 -4.40 31.61 10.37
C SER A 747 -3.59 31.19 9.14
N ALA A 748 -3.09 29.95 9.09
CA ALA A 748 -2.42 29.41 7.92
C ALA A 748 -3.41 29.16 6.76
N ALA A 749 -4.60 28.66 7.06
CA ALA A 749 -5.66 28.47 6.09
C ALA A 749 -6.14 29.80 5.48
N ASP A 750 -6.34 30.83 6.31
CA ASP A 750 -6.78 32.16 5.88
C ASP A 750 -5.74 32.89 5.03
N ALA A 751 -4.45 32.66 5.29
CA ALA A 751 -3.37 33.19 4.47
C ALA A 751 -3.30 32.56 3.07
N LEU A 752 -3.98 31.43 2.84
CA LEU A 752 -4.02 30.71 1.56
C LEU A 752 -5.33 30.94 0.79
N GLN A 753 -6.09 31.99 1.12
CA GLN A 753 -7.29 32.33 0.36
C GLN A 753 -6.94 32.76 -1.08
N PRO A 754 -7.77 32.43 -2.07
CA PRO A 754 -7.44 32.72 -3.47
C PRO A 754 -7.18 34.20 -3.74
N LEU A 755 -6.02 34.49 -4.32
CA LEU A 755 -5.52 35.86 -4.55
C LEU A 755 -6.34 36.62 -5.59
N GLN A 756 -6.85 35.90 -6.60
CA GLN A 756 -7.59 36.46 -7.72
C GLN A 756 -8.70 35.52 -8.15
N ALA A 757 -9.82 36.11 -8.57
CA ALA A 757 -10.90 35.39 -9.22
C ALA A 757 -10.42 34.77 -10.55
N LEU A 758 -10.84 33.54 -10.84
CA LEU A 758 -10.64 32.95 -12.16
C LEU A 758 -11.77 33.41 -13.08
N VAL A 759 -11.47 34.39 -13.93
CA VAL A 759 -12.44 34.96 -14.87
C VAL A 759 -12.79 33.91 -15.94
N PRO A 760 -14.08 33.57 -16.14
CA PRO A 760 -14.50 32.68 -17.22
C PRO A 760 -14.26 33.33 -18.58
N GLU A 761 -13.52 32.66 -19.45
CA GLU A 761 -13.27 33.04 -20.85
C GLU A 761 -14.11 32.18 -21.82
N ALA A 762 -14.59 31.02 -21.34
CA ALA A 762 -15.44 30.10 -22.08
C ALA A 762 -16.87 30.05 -21.51
N LYS A 763 -17.85 29.75 -22.37
CA LYS A 763 -19.22 29.49 -21.92
C LYS A 763 -19.31 28.08 -21.33
N THR A 764 -19.79 27.99 -20.09
CA THR A 764 -20.27 26.74 -19.52
C THR A 764 -21.54 26.29 -20.26
N GLY A 765 -21.54 25.06 -20.76
CA GLY A 765 -22.58 24.54 -21.66
C GLY A 765 -22.90 23.08 -21.43
N ALA A 766 -23.30 22.37 -22.48
CA ALA A 766 -23.63 20.93 -22.43
C ALA A 766 -22.44 20.09 -21.90
N PRO A 767 -22.71 18.88 -21.34
CA PRO A 767 -21.64 17.97 -20.91
C PRO A 767 -20.62 17.72 -22.03
N PRO A 768 -19.31 17.72 -21.73
CA PRO A 768 -18.30 17.45 -22.74
C PRO A 768 -18.43 16.02 -23.23
N LYS A 769 -18.23 15.79 -24.53
CA LYS A 769 -18.21 14.44 -25.13
C LYS A 769 -16.80 14.04 -25.55
N ALA A 770 -16.43 12.81 -25.28
CA ALA A 770 -15.19 12.22 -25.76
C ALA A 770 -15.31 11.84 -27.25
N LYS A 771 -14.18 11.55 -27.91
CA LYS A 771 -14.17 11.04 -29.30
C LYS A 771 -15.01 9.76 -29.47
N GLY A 772 -15.12 8.95 -28.43
CA GLY A 772 -15.96 7.75 -28.40
C GLY A 772 -17.45 8.01 -28.16
N GLY A 773 -17.92 9.26 -28.13
CA GLY A 773 -19.35 9.59 -27.99
C GLY A 773 -19.90 9.62 -26.55
N PHE A 774 -19.21 8.99 -25.59
CA PHE A 774 -19.59 9.04 -24.17
C PHE A 774 -19.31 10.41 -23.52
N ILE A 775 -20.00 10.71 -22.42
CA ILE A 775 -19.80 11.94 -21.66
C ILE A 775 -18.44 11.88 -20.93
N SER A 776 -17.60 12.85 -21.23
CA SER A 776 -16.23 12.96 -20.74
C SER A 776 -16.18 13.53 -19.32
N HIS A 777 -15.18 13.10 -18.56
CA HIS A 777 -14.77 13.68 -17.28
C HIS A 777 -13.73 14.81 -17.43
N ARG A 778 -13.37 15.22 -18.66
CA ARG A 778 -12.22 16.12 -18.91
C ARG A 778 -12.44 17.56 -18.42
N ALA A 779 -13.69 18.00 -18.36
CA ALA A 779 -14.14 19.31 -17.90
C ALA A 779 -15.54 19.18 -17.28
N PHE A 780 -16.03 20.23 -16.63
CA PHE A 780 -17.40 20.30 -16.14
C PHE A 780 -18.34 20.91 -17.18
N GLY A 781 -19.57 20.41 -17.24
CA GLY A 781 -20.67 20.91 -18.05
C GLY A 781 -22.00 20.33 -17.58
N GLY A 782 -23.10 20.71 -18.22
CA GLY A 782 -24.45 20.29 -17.81
C GLY A 782 -24.72 20.52 -16.32
N TYR A 783 -25.35 19.54 -15.67
CA TYR A 783 -25.67 19.59 -14.25
C TYR A 783 -24.61 18.89 -13.39
N CYS A 784 -24.03 19.64 -12.45
CA CYS A 784 -23.15 19.15 -11.40
C CYS A 784 -23.70 19.59 -10.04
N GLY A 785 -23.57 18.75 -9.01
CA GLY A 785 -24.16 19.05 -7.72
C GLY A 785 -23.95 17.98 -6.66
N THR A 786 -24.57 18.22 -5.51
CA THR A 786 -24.65 17.32 -4.38
C THR A 786 -26.09 17.22 -3.92
N LEU A 787 -26.58 15.98 -3.74
CA LEU A 787 -27.80 15.70 -2.99
C LEU A 787 -27.41 15.31 -1.57
N VAL A 788 -28.03 15.94 -0.58
CA VAL A 788 -28.01 15.49 0.81
C VAL A 788 -29.30 14.71 1.04
N VAL A 789 -29.18 13.45 1.46
CA VAL A 789 -30.32 12.51 1.50
C VAL A 789 -30.45 11.93 2.90
N GLU A 790 -31.65 12.02 3.46
CA GLU A 790 -32.08 11.32 4.66
C GLU A 790 -32.75 10.00 4.25
N ALA A 791 -32.36 8.90 4.90
CA ALA A 791 -32.96 7.59 4.76
C ALA A 791 -33.70 7.21 6.04
N GLU A 792 -35.02 7.09 5.97
CA GLU A 792 -35.88 6.64 7.06
C GLU A 792 -36.22 5.16 6.90
N THR A 793 -35.98 4.35 7.93
CA THR A 793 -36.37 2.94 7.95
C THR A 793 -37.88 2.79 8.16
N LEU A 794 -38.58 2.09 7.28
CA LEU A 794 -40.04 1.85 7.39
C LEU A 794 -40.37 0.46 7.93
N THR A 795 -39.51 -0.53 7.63
CA THR A 795 -39.54 -1.85 8.25
C THR A 795 -38.15 -2.16 8.79
N PRO A 796 -37.98 -3.14 9.71
CA PRO A 796 -36.66 -3.48 10.18
C PRO A 796 -35.69 -3.75 9.03
N VAL A 797 -34.51 -3.16 9.08
CA VAL A 797 -33.49 -3.27 8.03
C VAL A 797 -32.30 -4.04 8.59
N ASN A 798 -31.89 -5.10 7.89
CA ASN A 798 -30.64 -5.79 8.16
C ASN A 798 -29.72 -5.69 6.96
N ILE A 799 -28.53 -5.15 7.18
CA ILE A 799 -27.38 -5.34 6.32
C ILE A 799 -26.35 -6.02 7.20
N GLN A 800 -25.92 -7.21 6.81
CA GLN A 800 -25.00 -8.02 7.61
C GLN A 800 -23.68 -7.27 7.81
N GLU A 801 -23.16 -7.26 9.02
CA GLU A 801 -21.77 -6.87 9.29
C GLU A 801 -20.77 -7.69 8.46
N SER A 802 -19.61 -7.10 8.20
CA SER A 802 -18.50 -7.73 7.47
C SER A 802 -17.47 -8.28 8.45
N GLY A 803 -16.76 -9.35 8.07
CA GLY A 803 -15.80 -10.01 8.95
C GLY A 803 -16.39 -11.15 9.79
N GLU A 804 -15.89 -11.31 11.00
CA GLU A 804 -16.29 -12.31 11.97
C GLU A 804 -17.71 -12.06 12.51
N PRO A 805 -18.53 -13.09 12.79
CA PRO A 805 -19.80 -12.89 13.47
C PRO A 805 -19.59 -12.24 14.85
N SER A 806 -20.39 -11.25 15.20
CA SER A 806 -20.33 -10.65 16.56
C SER A 806 -20.65 -11.67 17.66
N PHE A 807 -21.40 -12.73 17.34
CA PHE A 807 -21.79 -13.76 18.31
C PHE A 807 -21.78 -15.16 17.67
N THR A 808 -21.31 -16.15 18.41
CA THR A 808 -21.31 -17.56 17.99
C THR A 808 -21.66 -18.47 19.17
N THR A 809 -22.46 -19.51 18.93
CA THR A 809 -22.80 -20.53 19.92
C THR A 809 -22.77 -21.91 19.27
N MET A 810 -22.24 -22.91 19.97
CA MET A 810 -22.27 -24.30 19.52
C MET A 810 -23.56 -24.99 19.96
N LEU A 811 -24.30 -25.57 19.00
CA LEU A 811 -25.38 -26.53 19.24
C LEU A 811 -24.91 -27.93 18.87
N GLU A 812 -25.69 -28.97 19.20
CA GLU A 812 -25.40 -30.36 18.83
C GLU A 812 -25.15 -30.54 17.33
N ASP A 813 -25.92 -29.84 16.50
CA ASP A 813 -25.82 -29.88 15.03
C ASP A 813 -24.68 -29.00 14.44
N GLY A 814 -23.99 -28.21 15.26
CA GLY A 814 -22.87 -27.36 14.85
C GLY A 814 -22.99 -25.87 15.23
N PRO A 815 -22.08 -25.01 14.74
CA PRO A 815 -22.02 -23.59 15.10
C PRO A 815 -23.19 -22.79 14.51
N VAL A 816 -23.79 -21.95 15.34
CA VAL A 816 -24.79 -20.94 14.96
C VAL A 816 -24.22 -19.55 15.19
N ASN A 817 -24.31 -18.71 14.17
CA ASN A 817 -23.76 -17.35 14.16
C ASN A 817 -24.88 -16.31 14.28
N GLY A 818 -24.68 -15.36 15.20
CA GLY A 818 -25.48 -14.15 15.36
C GLY A 818 -24.76 -12.96 14.75
N TRP A 819 -25.43 -12.30 13.81
CA TRP A 819 -24.85 -11.17 13.07
C TRP A 819 -25.43 -9.84 13.54
N ASP A 820 -24.58 -8.88 13.86
CA ASP A 820 -25.02 -7.51 14.05
C ASP A 820 -25.32 -6.81 12.70
N PHE A 821 -25.89 -5.61 12.78
CA PHE A 821 -26.02 -4.69 11.66
C PHE A 821 -24.65 -4.12 11.26
N PHE A 822 -24.48 -3.83 9.98
CA PHE A 822 -23.25 -3.23 9.46
C PHE A 822 -22.88 -1.95 10.21
N SER A 823 -21.66 -1.94 10.72
CA SER A 823 -21.01 -0.80 11.36
C SER A 823 -19.63 -0.59 10.75
N MET A 824 -19.15 0.64 10.85
CA MET A 824 -17.80 1.01 10.44
C MET A 824 -16.85 0.55 11.56
N SER A 825 -16.47 -0.73 11.52
CA SER A 825 -15.74 -1.38 12.62
C SER A 825 -14.75 -2.44 12.13
N PRO A 826 -13.78 -2.85 12.99
CA PRO A 826 -12.84 -3.94 12.70
C PRO A 826 -13.50 -5.25 12.28
N PRO A 827 -12.82 -6.04 11.40
CA PRO A 827 -13.34 -7.33 10.98
C PRO A 827 -13.37 -8.37 12.11
N GLU A 828 -12.48 -8.30 13.09
CA GLU A 828 -12.48 -9.16 14.29
C GLU A 828 -13.55 -8.71 15.28
N ALA A 829 -14.29 -9.66 15.85
CA ALA A 829 -15.43 -9.33 16.72
C ALA A 829 -15.01 -8.70 18.06
N ASP A 830 -13.89 -9.16 18.63
CA ASP A 830 -13.32 -8.72 19.91
C ASP A 830 -12.69 -7.32 19.85
N GLN A 831 -12.34 -6.83 18.66
CA GLN A 831 -11.79 -5.50 18.43
C GLN A 831 -12.85 -4.43 18.21
N ARG A 832 -14.13 -4.80 18.07
CA ARG A 832 -15.23 -3.85 17.84
C ARG A 832 -15.57 -3.12 19.13
N SER A 833 -15.67 -1.80 19.04
CA SER A 833 -16.20 -0.97 20.13
C SER A 833 -17.64 -1.35 20.48
N SER A 834 -18.04 -1.12 21.74
CA SER A 834 -19.45 -1.14 22.13
C SER A 834 -20.22 0.03 21.52
N ASP A 835 -19.56 1.17 21.33
CA ASP A 835 -20.11 2.34 20.65
C ASP A 835 -19.87 2.24 19.13
N ARG A 836 -20.75 1.49 18.47
CA ARG A 836 -20.63 1.17 17.04
C ARG A 836 -21.27 2.27 16.20
N LEU A 837 -20.51 2.82 15.24
CA LEU A 837 -21.10 3.66 14.20
C LEU A 837 -21.79 2.79 13.15
N TYR A 838 -23.08 2.58 13.31
CA TYR A 838 -23.90 1.89 12.31
C TYR A 838 -24.06 2.73 11.04
N ALA A 839 -24.06 2.06 9.89
CA ALA A 839 -24.21 2.73 8.60
C ALA A 839 -24.90 1.87 7.55
N LEU A 840 -25.56 2.53 6.60
CA LEU A 840 -25.90 1.96 5.31
C LEU A 840 -24.66 2.00 4.42
N PRO A 841 -24.10 0.85 3.96
CA PRO A 841 -22.94 0.86 3.08
C PRO A 841 -23.23 1.60 1.78
N SER A 842 -22.29 2.44 1.35
CA SER A 842 -22.39 3.21 0.10
C SER A 842 -22.68 2.34 -1.12
N ARG A 843 -22.09 1.13 -1.18
CA ARG A 843 -22.34 0.15 -2.25
C ARG A 843 -23.75 -0.40 -2.27
N SER A 844 -24.35 -0.62 -1.10
CA SER A 844 -25.73 -1.08 -1.00
C SER A 844 -26.70 0.00 -1.46
N ILE A 845 -26.47 1.25 -1.07
CA ILE A 845 -27.24 2.42 -1.54
C ILE A 845 -27.11 2.57 -3.06
N ARG A 846 -25.87 2.59 -3.57
CA ARG A 846 -25.59 2.70 -5.01
C ARG A 846 -26.22 1.57 -5.80
N GLY A 847 -26.12 0.32 -5.33
CA GLY A 847 -26.67 -0.85 -6.00
C GLY A 847 -28.19 -0.80 -6.08
N MET A 848 -28.84 -0.40 -4.98
CA MET A 848 -30.30 -0.20 -4.92
C MET A 848 -30.76 0.88 -5.91
N LEU A 849 -30.15 2.06 -5.87
CA LEU A 849 -30.53 3.18 -6.74
C LEU A 849 -30.18 2.91 -8.21
N ARG A 850 -29.04 2.25 -8.49
CA ARG A 850 -28.68 1.80 -9.84
C ARG A 850 -29.74 0.85 -10.40
N HIS A 851 -30.26 -0.08 -9.59
CA HIS A 851 -31.28 -1.03 -10.05
C HIS A 851 -32.58 -0.32 -10.44
N ILE A 852 -33.07 0.60 -9.60
CA ILE A 852 -34.25 1.42 -9.94
C ILE A 852 -34.00 2.25 -11.20
N TYR A 853 -32.83 2.90 -11.29
CA TYR A 853 -32.47 3.70 -12.47
C TYR A 853 -32.37 2.86 -13.75
N THR A 854 -31.90 1.62 -13.65
CA THR A 854 -31.83 0.66 -14.78
C THR A 854 -33.22 0.38 -15.33
N ILE A 855 -34.21 0.21 -14.45
CA ILE A 855 -35.61 -0.01 -14.83
C ILE A 855 -36.21 1.28 -15.40
N ALA A 856 -36.04 2.40 -14.70
CA ALA A 856 -36.56 3.72 -15.09
C ALA A 856 -35.99 4.25 -16.42
N THR A 857 -34.94 3.62 -16.96
CA THR A 857 -34.32 3.97 -18.24
C THR A 857 -34.44 2.87 -19.31
N ASP A 858 -35.10 1.76 -19.00
CA ASP A 858 -35.19 0.59 -19.87
C ASP A 858 -33.81 0.05 -20.34
N SER A 859 -32.84 -0.01 -19.42
CA SER A 859 -31.46 -0.41 -19.71
C SER A 859 -31.30 -1.94 -19.79
N ARG A 860 -32.05 -2.63 -20.67
CA ARG A 860 -32.00 -4.10 -20.84
C ARG A 860 -30.80 -4.60 -21.63
N GLY A 861 -30.32 -3.82 -22.60
CA GLY A 861 -29.21 -4.19 -23.47
C GLY A 861 -27.87 -4.10 -22.76
N GLU A 862 -27.03 -5.13 -22.87
CA GLU A 862 -25.65 -5.07 -22.42
C GLU A 862 -24.85 -4.11 -23.31
N SER A 863 -23.96 -3.31 -22.71
CA SER A 863 -23.08 -2.44 -23.49
C SER A 863 -21.99 -3.26 -24.15
N ALA A 864 -21.92 -3.19 -25.49
CA ALA A 864 -20.91 -3.91 -26.26
C ALA A 864 -19.51 -3.29 -26.11
N ASP A 865 -19.44 -1.96 -26.14
CA ASP A 865 -18.20 -1.19 -26.03
C ASP A 865 -18.47 0.20 -25.45
N ILE A 866 -17.41 0.92 -25.05
CA ILE A 866 -17.49 2.23 -24.39
C ILE A 866 -18.19 3.33 -25.22
N SER A 867 -18.33 3.15 -26.54
CA SER A 867 -19.06 4.09 -27.41
C SER A 867 -20.57 3.83 -27.44
N ARG A 868 -21.01 2.66 -26.98
CA ARG A 868 -22.40 2.20 -27.02
C ARG A 868 -22.84 1.74 -25.64
N LEU A 869 -22.82 2.69 -24.69
CA LEU A 869 -23.25 2.45 -23.32
C LEU A 869 -24.76 2.59 -23.15
N ASN A 870 -25.39 1.66 -22.44
CA ASN A 870 -26.76 1.86 -21.98
C ASN A 870 -26.84 3.01 -20.94
N PRO A 871 -28.02 3.61 -20.71
CA PRO A 871 -28.17 4.75 -19.81
C PRO A 871 -27.65 4.51 -18.39
N ALA A 872 -27.89 3.33 -17.80
CA ALA A 872 -27.43 3.01 -16.46
C ALA A 872 -25.90 2.93 -16.37
N GLU A 873 -25.25 2.32 -17.35
CA GLU A 873 -23.79 2.16 -17.40
C GLU A 873 -23.07 3.47 -17.75
N SER A 874 -23.67 4.34 -18.57
CA SER A 874 -23.19 5.70 -18.82
C SER A 874 -23.19 6.58 -17.56
N LEU A 875 -24.17 6.41 -16.66
CA LEU A 875 -24.28 7.20 -15.43
C LEU A 875 -23.49 6.58 -14.27
N PHE A 876 -23.71 5.30 -13.99
CA PHE A 876 -23.10 4.61 -12.85
C PHE A 876 -21.71 4.04 -13.16
N GLY A 877 -21.23 4.10 -14.41
CA GLY A 877 -19.91 3.60 -14.82
C GLY A 877 -19.94 2.16 -15.31
N TRP A 878 -18.89 1.79 -16.04
CA TRP A 878 -18.81 0.55 -16.79
C TRP A 878 -17.38 0.01 -16.89
N VAL A 879 -17.23 -1.31 -16.92
CA VAL A 879 -15.97 -2.01 -17.15
C VAL A 879 -16.23 -3.15 -18.13
N GLY A 880 -15.65 -3.06 -19.32
CA GLY A 880 -15.64 -4.10 -20.35
C GLY A 880 -14.35 -4.90 -20.36
N ASN A 881 -14.27 -5.83 -21.31
CA ASN A 881 -13.23 -6.88 -21.32
C ASN A 881 -11.96 -6.52 -22.12
N ALA A 882 -11.97 -5.46 -22.93
CA ALA A 882 -10.83 -5.07 -23.77
C ALA A 882 -10.02 -3.88 -23.18
N PRO A 883 -8.77 -3.66 -23.64
CA PRO A 883 -7.96 -2.54 -23.17
C PRO A 883 -8.69 -1.20 -23.33
N ASN A 884 -8.56 -0.34 -22.32
CA ASN A 884 -9.19 0.98 -22.26
C ASN A 884 -10.74 0.98 -22.31
N GLN A 885 -11.40 -0.17 -22.12
CA GLN A 885 -12.86 -0.29 -22.00
C GLN A 885 -13.31 -0.14 -20.55
N ALA A 886 -12.96 0.98 -19.90
CA ALA A 886 -13.46 1.30 -18.56
C ALA A 886 -13.81 2.76 -18.47
N LEU A 887 -14.96 3.07 -17.86
CA LEU A 887 -15.50 4.41 -17.63
C LEU A 887 -15.90 4.56 -16.16
N MET A 888 -15.38 5.58 -15.49
CA MET A 888 -15.83 5.92 -14.14
C MET A 888 -17.25 6.46 -14.17
N GLY A 889 -18.08 6.07 -13.19
CA GLY A 889 -19.41 6.64 -13.03
C GLY A 889 -19.36 8.16 -12.78
N ARG A 890 -20.44 8.85 -13.15
CA ARG A 890 -20.67 10.29 -12.95
C ARG A 890 -21.46 10.61 -11.68
N VAL A 891 -21.71 9.59 -10.87
CA VAL A 891 -22.37 9.66 -9.55
C VAL A 891 -21.51 8.95 -8.50
N SER A 892 -21.44 9.54 -7.31
CA SER A 892 -20.77 8.96 -6.14
C SER A 892 -21.69 8.98 -4.93
N PHE A 893 -21.65 7.92 -4.13
CA PHE A 893 -22.51 7.72 -2.97
C PHE A 893 -21.68 7.64 -1.69
N GLY A 894 -21.99 8.47 -0.70
CA GLY A 894 -21.45 8.38 0.66
C GLY A 894 -22.06 7.21 1.45
N PHE A 895 -21.48 6.94 2.62
CA PHE A 895 -22.05 6.01 3.60
C PHE A 895 -23.23 6.68 4.33
N GLY A 896 -24.33 5.96 4.51
CA GLY A 896 -25.50 6.43 5.27
C GLY A 896 -25.28 6.24 6.75
N LYS A 897 -24.64 7.20 7.41
CA LYS A 897 -24.33 7.12 8.85
C LYS A 897 -25.60 7.34 9.68
N PHE A 898 -25.86 6.46 10.64
CA PHE A 898 -26.85 6.69 11.70
C PHE A 898 -26.13 7.43 12.83
N ARG A 899 -26.32 8.76 12.93
CA ARG A 899 -25.57 9.57 13.91
C ARG A 899 -25.98 9.27 15.35
N GLU A 900 -27.27 9.05 15.56
CA GLU A 900 -27.85 8.67 16.85
C GLU A 900 -29.04 7.76 16.57
N LEU A 901 -29.11 6.63 17.28
CA LEU A 901 -30.24 5.73 17.21
C LEU A 901 -31.23 6.06 18.31
N LYS A 902 -32.52 6.16 17.99
CA LYS A 902 -33.58 6.35 18.99
C LYS A 902 -33.84 5.09 19.79
N GLN A 903 -33.52 3.93 19.22
CA GLN A 903 -33.72 2.61 19.80
C GLN A 903 -32.57 1.68 19.39
N GLU A 904 -32.17 0.81 20.30
CA GLU A 904 -31.15 -0.19 20.00
C GLU A 904 -31.61 -1.16 18.89
N PRO A 905 -30.67 -1.67 18.06
CA PRO A 905 -30.98 -2.69 17.09
C PRO A 905 -31.52 -3.96 17.76
N ALA A 906 -32.66 -4.48 17.29
CA ALA A 906 -33.31 -5.65 17.88
C ALA A 906 -32.94 -6.96 17.17
N TRP A 907 -32.94 -8.05 17.93
CA TRP A 907 -32.68 -9.40 17.41
C TRP A 907 -33.90 -10.01 16.73
N PHE A 908 -33.66 -10.68 15.61
CA PHE A 908 -34.64 -11.44 14.86
C PHE A 908 -34.15 -12.86 14.57
N LYS A 909 -35.08 -13.82 14.67
CA LYS A 909 -34.95 -15.21 14.25
C LYS A 909 -35.75 -15.44 12.97
N VAL A 910 -35.11 -16.00 11.96
CA VAL A 910 -35.73 -16.41 10.70
C VAL A 910 -35.45 -17.89 10.44
N PRO A 911 -36.43 -18.79 10.63
CA PRO A 911 -36.32 -20.21 10.29
C PRO A 911 -36.11 -20.44 8.79
N TYR A 912 -35.30 -21.43 8.42
CA TYR A 912 -35.13 -21.91 7.04
C TYR A 912 -35.68 -23.35 6.90
N PRO A 913 -36.30 -23.74 5.77
CA PRO A 913 -36.62 -22.92 4.59
C PRO A 913 -37.89 -22.06 4.78
N TYR A 914 -37.86 -20.83 4.27
CA TYR A 914 -38.97 -19.86 4.33
C TYR A 914 -39.62 -19.56 2.95
N GLY A 915 -39.23 -20.28 1.90
CA GLY A 915 -39.65 -20.00 0.51
C GLY A 915 -41.13 -20.23 0.21
N ASN A 916 -41.84 -20.97 1.08
CA ASN A 916 -43.26 -21.28 0.97
C ASN A 916 -44.20 -20.18 1.47
N TRP A 917 -43.68 -19.13 2.10
CA TRP A 917 -44.47 -17.97 2.52
C TRP A 917 -44.70 -17.04 1.35
N GLN A 918 -45.92 -16.55 1.14
CA GLN A 918 -46.27 -15.57 0.12
C GLN A 918 -47.15 -14.47 0.71
N CYS A 919 -46.88 -13.21 0.36
CA CYS A 919 -47.74 -12.09 0.72
C CYS A 919 -48.60 -11.71 -0.48
N SER A 920 -49.92 -11.68 -0.30
CA SER A 920 -50.88 -11.21 -1.30
C SER A 920 -52.00 -10.42 -0.63
N GLY A 921 -52.30 -9.22 -1.15
CA GLY A 921 -53.30 -8.31 -0.57
C GLY A 921 -52.99 -7.90 0.87
N GLY A 922 -51.71 -7.75 1.23
CA GLY A 922 -51.28 -7.41 2.60
C GLY A 922 -51.33 -8.57 3.61
N SER A 923 -51.77 -9.77 3.19
CA SER A 923 -51.87 -10.96 4.04
C SER A 923 -50.83 -12.02 3.70
N TRP A 924 -50.24 -12.65 4.72
CA TRP A 924 -49.28 -13.74 4.57
C TRP A 924 -49.97 -15.10 4.53
N LYS A 925 -49.62 -15.93 3.54
CA LYS A 925 -50.10 -17.31 3.41
C LYS A 925 -48.93 -18.27 3.21
N LYS A 926 -48.96 -19.43 3.88
CA LYS A 926 -48.00 -20.52 3.69
C LYS A 926 -48.54 -21.48 2.65
N ILE A 927 -47.89 -21.58 1.50
CA ILE A 927 -48.30 -22.44 0.39
C ILE A 927 -47.23 -23.53 0.20
N ALA A 928 -47.55 -24.75 0.63
CA ALA A 928 -46.63 -25.88 0.56
C ALA A 928 -46.18 -26.15 -0.90
N GLY A 929 -44.91 -26.50 -1.07
CA GLY A 929 -44.32 -26.84 -2.38
C GLY A 929 -44.10 -25.67 -3.35
N LYS A 930 -44.58 -24.45 -3.05
CA LYS A 930 -44.34 -23.27 -3.89
C LYS A 930 -43.10 -22.49 -3.44
N LEU A 931 -42.39 -21.94 -4.42
CA LEU A 931 -41.29 -21.00 -4.21
C LEU A 931 -41.82 -19.58 -3.94
N ALA A 932 -40.90 -18.72 -3.51
CA ALA A 932 -41.14 -17.31 -3.28
C ALA A 932 -41.65 -16.63 -4.56
N SER A 933 -42.73 -15.85 -4.45
CA SER A 933 -43.26 -15.08 -5.58
C SER A 933 -42.22 -14.06 -6.06
N LYS A 934 -42.02 -13.99 -7.38
CA LYS A 934 -41.15 -13.01 -8.02
C LYS A 934 -42.02 -11.93 -8.64
N GLN A 935 -41.86 -10.69 -8.17
CA GLN A 935 -42.41 -9.54 -8.85
C GLN A 935 -41.40 -9.07 -9.89
N LEU A 936 -41.77 -9.18 -11.17
CA LEU A 936 -40.91 -8.81 -12.30
C LEU A 936 -41.51 -7.60 -13.02
N VAL A 937 -40.66 -6.63 -13.33
CA VAL A 937 -40.97 -5.54 -14.27
C VAL A 937 -40.46 -5.95 -15.64
N ALA A 938 -41.30 -5.80 -16.68
CA ALA A 938 -41.01 -6.21 -18.06
C ALA A 938 -40.50 -7.66 -18.21
N ASN A 939 -40.95 -8.58 -17.35
CA ASN A 939 -40.47 -9.98 -17.27
C ASN A 939 -38.94 -10.14 -17.09
N HIS A 940 -38.25 -9.10 -16.65
CA HIS A 940 -36.80 -9.09 -16.57
C HIS A 940 -36.30 -8.69 -15.20
N TRP A 941 -36.64 -7.50 -14.69
CA TRP A 941 -36.06 -6.98 -13.45
C TRP A 941 -36.88 -7.39 -12.24
N ARG A 942 -36.23 -8.02 -11.27
CA ARG A 942 -36.87 -8.39 -10.02
C ARG A 942 -36.96 -7.20 -9.06
N LEU A 943 -38.15 -6.96 -8.52
CA LEU A 943 -38.38 -6.12 -7.36
C LEU A 943 -38.94 -6.96 -6.22
N PHE A 944 -38.84 -6.43 -5.00
CA PHE A 944 -39.33 -7.07 -3.79
C PHE A 944 -40.49 -6.24 -3.25
N PRO A 945 -41.66 -6.85 -2.96
CA PRO A 945 -42.80 -6.11 -2.49
C PRO A 945 -42.56 -5.53 -1.09
N HIS A 946 -43.22 -4.42 -0.82
CA HIS A 946 -43.33 -3.86 0.52
C HIS A 946 -44.48 -4.58 1.24
N ALA A 947 -44.14 -5.28 2.32
CA ALA A 947 -45.08 -6.05 3.12
C ALA A 947 -44.67 -5.96 4.59
N PRO A 948 -45.62 -6.10 5.54
CA PRO A 948 -45.31 -6.31 6.94
C PRO A 948 -44.47 -7.58 7.12
N LEU A 949 -43.82 -7.72 8.29
CA LEU A 949 -43.01 -8.91 8.59
C LEU A 949 -43.82 -10.19 8.45
N ALA A 950 -43.23 -11.21 7.83
CA ALA A 950 -43.86 -12.51 7.71
C ALA A 950 -44.06 -13.15 9.10
N PRO A 951 -45.17 -13.86 9.37
CA PRO A 951 -45.44 -14.49 10.67
C PRO A 951 -44.39 -15.49 11.13
N VAL A 952 -43.57 -16.03 10.21
CA VAL A 952 -42.45 -16.93 10.51
C VAL A 952 -41.25 -16.21 11.14
N VAL A 953 -41.22 -14.88 11.07
CA VAL A 953 -40.16 -14.04 11.63
C VAL A 953 -40.49 -13.75 13.08
N THR A 954 -39.56 -14.00 13.99
CA THR A 954 -39.76 -13.79 15.42
C THR A 954 -38.74 -12.79 15.94
N ARG A 955 -39.18 -11.77 16.67
CA ARG A 955 -38.29 -10.91 17.47
C ARG A 955 -37.92 -11.67 18.74
N VAL A 956 -36.64 -11.64 19.11
CA VAL A 956 -36.13 -12.33 20.31
C VAL A 956 -35.36 -11.34 21.19
N ASP A 957 -35.28 -11.61 22.50
CA ASP A 957 -34.68 -10.67 23.47
C ASP A 957 -33.16 -10.61 23.39
N GLY A 958 -32.52 -11.61 22.78
CA GLY A 958 -31.08 -11.70 22.66
C GLY A 958 -30.62 -12.84 21.76
N PHE A 959 -29.30 -12.98 21.62
CA PHE A 959 -28.72 -14.10 20.89
C PHE A 959 -28.74 -15.37 21.76
N LYS A 960 -29.85 -16.11 21.70
CA LYS A 960 -30.03 -17.43 22.32
C LYS A 960 -30.55 -18.39 21.24
N PRO A 961 -29.66 -18.90 20.36
CA PRO A 961 -30.09 -19.76 19.27
C PRO A 961 -30.60 -21.09 19.80
N ASP A 962 -31.76 -21.52 19.32
CA ASP A 962 -32.42 -22.79 19.71
C ASP A 962 -32.44 -23.83 18.59
N THR A 963 -31.99 -23.46 17.39
CA THR A 963 -31.94 -24.35 16.23
C THR A 963 -30.88 -23.93 15.24
N PHE A 964 -30.20 -24.92 14.67
CA PHE A 964 -29.22 -24.77 13.60
C PHE A 964 -29.86 -24.30 12.27
N GLN A 965 -31.15 -24.59 12.04
CA GLN A 965 -31.85 -24.26 10.80
C GLN A 965 -32.28 -22.79 10.69
N ALA A 966 -32.14 -21.98 11.74
CA ALA A 966 -32.52 -20.58 11.71
C ALA A 966 -31.33 -19.64 11.46
N ARG A 967 -31.64 -18.43 11.00
CA ARG A 967 -30.74 -17.28 10.96
C ARG A 967 -31.08 -16.33 12.10
N TYR A 968 -30.04 -15.82 12.76
CA TYR A 968 -30.15 -14.84 13.84
C TYR A 968 -29.38 -13.59 13.47
N PHE A 969 -30.01 -12.43 13.57
CA PHE A 969 -29.38 -11.16 13.25
C PHE A 969 -30.06 -9.98 13.94
N LYS A 970 -29.30 -8.90 14.17
CA LYS A 970 -29.84 -7.61 14.58
C LYS A 970 -30.32 -6.81 13.37
N ALA A 971 -31.39 -6.03 13.55
CA ALA A 971 -31.88 -5.12 12.53
C ALA A 971 -32.12 -3.72 13.12
N ILE A 972 -31.81 -2.69 12.34
CA ILE A 972 -32.21 -1.32 12.64
C ILE A 972 -33.72 -1.23 12.50
N LEU A 973 -34.38 -0.79 13.57
CA LEU A 973 -35.83 -0.77 13.68
C LEU A 973 -36.45 0.40 12.89
N PRO A 974 -37.77 0.39 12.62
CA PRO A 974 -38.46 1.47 11.91
C PRO A 974 -38.39 2.83 12.63
N GLY A 975 -38.32 3.91 11.87
CA GLY A 975 -38.26 5.30 12.36
C GLY A 975 -36.83 5.84 12.57
N GLU A 976 -35.82 5.00 12.38
CA GLU A 976 -34.41 5.36 12.43
C GLU A 976 -33.97 6.06 11.16
N ARG A 977 -33.02 6.99 11.29
CA ARG A 977 -32.62 7.89 10.21
C ARG A 977 -31.11 7.87 9.98
N ALA A 978 -30.73 7.64 8.73
CA ALA A 978 -29.35 7.75 8.27
C ALA A 978 -29.21 8.90 7.27
N CYS A 979 -28.06 9.56 7.27
CA CYS A 979 -27.77 10.64 6.31
C CYS A 979 -26.58 10.26 5.42
N PHE A 980 -26.70 10.52 4.12
CA PHE A 980 -25.61 10.36 3.14
C PHE A 980 -25.67 11.43 2.07
N THR A 981 -24.62 11.50 1.24
CA THR A 981 -24.54 12.40 0.10
C THR A 981 -24.45 11.65 -1.22
N ILE A 982 -25.02 12.24 -2.27
CA ILE A 982 -24.85 11.81 -3.67
C ILE A 982 -24.20 12.96 -4.43
N ARG A 983 -22.93 12.81 -4.79
CA ARG A 983 -22.21 13.78 -5.64
C ARG A 983 -22.39 13.40 -7.10
N PHE A 984 -22.71 14.35 -7.97
CA PHE A 984 -22.93 14.09 -9.39
C PHE A 984 -22.34 15.20 -10.27
N TRP A 985 -21.94 14.84 -11.49
CA TRP A 985 -21.34 15.79 -12.42
C TRP A 985 -21.59 15.42 -13.88
N ASN A 986 -21.68 16.43 -14.74
CA ASN A 986 -21.86 16.29 -16.18
C ASN A 986 -23.14 15.54 -16.56
N LEU A 987 -24.23 15.71 -15.78
CA LEU A 987 -25.52 15.11 -16.09
C LEU A 987 -26.24 15.92 -17.17
N LEU A 988 -26.89 15.22 -18.09
CA LEU A 988 -27.92 15.81 -18.94
C LEU A 988 -29.17 16.12 -18.09
N GLU A 989 -30.02 17.03 -18.56
CA GLU A 989 -31.27 17.36 -17.87
C GLU A 989 -32.11 16.12 -17.59
N GLU A 990 -32.37 15.30 -18.62
CA GLU A 990 -33.16 14.07 -18.47
C GLU A 990 -32.52 13.05 -17.52
N GLU A 991 -31.18 12.97 -17.46
CA GLU A 991 -30.49 12.10 -16.50
C GLU A 991 -30.67 12.62 -15.07
N LEU A 992 -30.59 13.94 -14.86
CA LEU A 992 -30.86 14.56 -13.56
C LEU A 992 -32.31 14.30 -13.12
N GLN A 993 -33.30 14.50 -14.00
CA GLN A 993 -34.71 14.26 -13.68
C GLN A 993 -34.96 12.81 -13.27
N LYS A 994 -34.43 11.85 -14.03
CA LYS A 994 -34.53 10.42 -13.72
C LYS A 994 -33.82 10.05 -12.42
N LEU A 995 -32.63 10.60 -12.17
CA LEU A 995 -31.90 10.38 -10.93
C LEU A 995 -32.67 10.92 -9.73
N LEU A 996 -33.19 12.16 -9.81
CA LEU A 996 -33.98 12.78 -8.74
C LEU A 996 -35.23 11.95 -8.42
N TRP A 997 -35.96 11.49 -9.44
CA TRP A 997 -37.10 10.60 -9.25
C TRP A 997 -36.69 9.28 -8.58
N CYS A 998 -35.62 8.63 -9.05
CA CYS A 998 -35.14 7.38 -8.47
C CYS A 998 -34.69 7.53 -7.02
N VAL A 999 -34.22 8.71 -6.61
CA VAL A 999 -33.80 8.99 -5.23
C VAL A 999 -34.99 9.34 -4.35
N ALA A 1000 -35.79 10.34 -4.70
CA ALA A 1000 -36.87 10.83 -3.83
C ALA A 1000 -38.10 9.91 -3.82
N LEU A 1001 -38.47 9.36 -4.99
CA LEU A 1001 -39.75 8.72 -5.27
C LEU A 1001 -40.98 9.57 -4.87
N GLU A 1002 -42.19 9.18 -5.31
CA GLU A 1002 -43.41 9.80 -4.78
C GLU A 1002 -43.69 9.38 -3.31
N PRO A 1003 -44.43 10.17 -2.51
CA PRO A 1003 -44.58 9.95 -1.06
C PRO A 1003 -45.07 8.56 -0.61
N LYS A 1004 -45.84 7.87 -1.46
CA LYS A 1004 -46.39 6.53 -1.20
C LYS A 1004 -45.46 5.39 -1.58
N LEU A 1005 -44.32 5.69 -2.20
CA LEU A 1005 -43.36 4.71 -2.66
C LEU A 1005 -42.17 4.64 -1.68
N ALA A 1006 -41.47 3.52 -1.69
CA ALA A 1006 -40.26 3.32 -0.91
C ALA A 1006 -39.24 2.46 -1.67
N HIS A 1007 -38.02 2.43 -1.17
CA HIS A 1007 -36.96 1.55 -1.67
C HIS A 1007 -36.84 0.30 -0.80
N LYS A 1008 -36.21 -0.74 -1.36
CA LYS A 1008 -35.98 -2.01 -0.67
C LYS A 1008 -34.50 -2.40 -0.66
N MET A 1009 -33.91 -2.58 0.52
CA MET A 1009 -32.48 -2.94 0.67
C MET A 1009 -32.22 -3.95 1.77
N GLY A 1010 -31.00 -4.51 1.78
CA GLY A 1010 -30.55 -5.46 2.81
C GLY A 1010 -31.01 -6.91 2.59
N ASN A 1011 -30.92 -7.70 3.67
CA ASN A 1011 -31.24 -9.11 3.71
C ASN A 1011 -32.72 -9.36 4.02
N ASN A 1012 -33.19 -10.57 3.70
CA ASN A 1012 -34.54 -11.03 4.02
C ASN A 1012 -35.66 -10.11 3.49
N ARG A 1013 -35.39 -9.34 2.42
CA ARG A 1013 -36.34 -8.42 1.77
C ARG A 1013 -37.67 -9.06 1.42
N TYR A 1014 -37.61 -10.33 1.03
CA TYR A 1014 -38.79 -11.13 0.71
C TYR A 1014 -39.72 -11.32 1.91
N LEU A 1015 -39.24 -11.28 3.15
CA LEU A 1015 -40.01 -11.52 4.38
C LEU A 1015 -40.48 -10.22 5.05
N GLY A 1016 -40.49 -9.10 4.33
CA GLY A 1016 -40.94 -7.79 4.83
C GLY A 1016 -39.84 -6.85 5.31
N PHE A 1017 -38.60 -7.31 5.51
CA PHE A 1017 -37.46 -6.47 5.93
C PHE A 1017 -37.05 -5.45 4.87
N GLY A 1018 -36.39 -4.37 5.28
CA GLY A 1018 -35.57 -3.56 4.38
C GLY A 1018 -36.29 -2.44 3.63
N SER A 1019 -37.53 -2.08 4.00
CA SER A 1019 -38.23 -0.95 3.39
C SER A 1019 -37.65 0.36 3.93
N VAL A 1020 -37.23 1.26 3.04
CA VAL A 1020 -36.58 2.54 3.39
C VAL A 1020 -37.18 3.65 2.53
N ARG A 1021 -37.51 4.80 3.13
CA ARG A 1021 -37.91 6.01 2.42
C ARG A 1021 -36.72 6.96 2.34
N LEU A 1022 -36.48 7.54 1.18
CA LEU A 1022 -35.44 8.53 0.98
C LEU A 1022 -36.06 9.92 0.80
N LYS A 1023 -35.46 10.93 1.44
CA LYS A 1023 -35.85 12.32 1.30
C LYS A 1023 -34.62 13.15 0.94
N ILE A 1024 -34.73 13.93 -0.15
CA ILE A 1024 -33.72 14.93 -0.51
C ILE A 1024 -33.92 16.14 0.41
N LEU A 1025 -32.86 16.57 1.09
CA LEU A 1025 -32.86 17.70 2.02
C LEU A 1025 -32.52 19.01 1.31
N ASP A 1026 -32.86 20.13 1.95
CA ASP A 1026 -32.70 21.50 1.41
C ASP A 1026 -31.22 21.89 1.21
N ASP A 1027 -30.30 21.22 1.90
CA ASP A 1027 -28.84 21.36 1.72
C ASP A 1027 -28.36 20.82 0.36
N SER A 1028 -29.25 20.29 -0.47
CA SER A 1028 -28.94 19.81 -1.82
C SER A 1028 -28.82 20.96 -2.83
N PHE A 1029 -27.74 20.98 -3.60
CA PHE A 1029 -27.42 22.07 -4.51
C PHE A 1029 -26.83 21.63 -5.84
N LEU A 1030 -27.03 22.47 -6.87
CA LEU A 1030 -26.26 22.50 -8.11
C LEU A 1030 -25.09 23.48 -7.99
N ILE A 1031 -24.05 23.27 -8.79
CA ILE A 1031 -22.83 24.08 -8.78
C ILE A 1031 -22.82 25.02 -9.99
N ASP A 1032 -22.78 26.32 -9.72
CA ASP A 1032 -22.41 27.33 -10.70
C ASP A 1032 -20.89 27.50 -10.72
N TRP A 1033 -20.22 26.82 -11.65
CA TRP A 1033 -18.75 26.81 -11.75
C TRP A 1033 -18.15 28.19 -12.01
N ASN A 1034 -18.86 29.06 -12.72
CA ASN A 1034 -18.39 30.42 -12.97
C ASN A 1034 -18.42 31.23 -11.68
N LYS A 1035 -19.51 31.15 -10.91
CA LYS A 1035 -19.60 31.85 -9.62
C LYS A 1035 -18.60 31.32 -8.60
N ARG A 1036 -18.43 30.00 -8.54
CA ARG A 1036 -17.59 29.31 -7.55
C ARG A 1036 -16.15 29.81 -7.54
N TYR A 1037 -15.56 30.02 -8.71
CA TYR A 1037 -14.17 30.50 -8.83
C TYR A 1037 -14.05 32.02 -9.06
N SER A 1038 -15.17 32.73 -9.13
CA SER A 1038 -15.20 34.20 -9.26
C SER A 1038 -15.09 34.97 -7.93
N GLY A 1039 -15.00 34.27 -6.79
CA GLY A 1039 -14.99 34.88 -5.45
C GLY A 1039 -16.38 35.16 -4.86
N LYS A 1040 -17.46 34.71 -5.51
CA LYS A 1040 -18.83 34.86 -5.01
C LYS A 1040 -19.25 33.64 -4.19
N ASN A 1041 -19.84 33.85 -3.01
CA ASN A 1041 -20.25 32.77 -2.12
C ASN A 1041 -21.60 32.10 -2.51
N ASN A 1042 -22.36 32.66 -3.44
CA ASN A 1042 -23.68 32.15 -3.88
C ASN A 1042 -23.61 31.20 -5.09
N TRP A 1043 -22.55 30.40 -5.18
CA TRP A 1043 -22.35 29.45 -6.27
C TRP A 1043 -23.16 28.15 -6.12
N GLN A 1044 -23.62 27.86 -4.90
CA GLN A 1044 -24.56 26.77 -4.63
C GLN A 1044 -25.98 27.21 -5.00
N ILE A 1045 -26.58 26.54 -5.97
CA ILE A 1045 -27.94 26.80 -6.43
C ILE A 1045 -28.86 25.73 -5.81
N PRO A 1046 -29.78 26.08 -4.90
CA PRO A 1046 -30.67 25.09 -4.27
C PRO A 1046 -31.50 24.29 -5.30
N ILE A 1047 -31.68 23.00 -5.04
CA ILE A 1047 -32.46 22.11 -5.91
C ILE A 1047 -33.94 22.11 -5.50
N LYS A 1048 -34.82 22.54 -6.41
CA LYS A 1048 -36.28 22.45 -6.23
C LYS A 1048 -36.80 21.16 -6.84
N VAL A 1049 -36.76 20.07 -6.07
CA VAL A 1049 -37.05 18.69 -6.54
C VAL A 1049 -38.40 18.59 -7.25
N ASP A 1050 -39.47 19.12 -6.65
CA ASP A 1050 -40.84 19.03 -7.20
C ASP A 1050 -41.02 19.70 -8.57
N LYS A 1051 -40.14 20.65 -8.91
CA LYS A 1051 -40.19 21.36 -10.19
C LYS A 1051 -39.41 20.66 -11.30
N LEU A 1052 -38.56 19.70 -10.95
CA LEU A 1052 -37.64 19.05 -11.87
C LEU A 1052 -38.11 17.65 -12.28
N ILE A 1053 -38.88 16.97 -11.43
CA ILE A 1053 -39.33 15.61 -11.71
C ILE A 1053 -40.47 15.64 -12.75
N ASP A 1054 -40.24 14.99 -13.90
CA ASP A 1054 -41.28 14.69 -14.90
C ASP A 1054 -41.53 13.18 -14.98
N PRO A 1055 -42.64 12.66 -14.42
CA PRO A 1055 -42.99 11.25 -14.48
C PRO A 1055 -43.10 10.69 -15.91
N LYS A 1056 -43.38 11.53 -16.92
CA LYS A 1056 -43.49 11.08 -18.32
C LYS A 1056 -42.15 10.63 -18.90
N LYS A 1057 -41.04 11.02 -18.28
CA LYS A 1057 -39.67 10.62 -18.66
C LYS A 1057 -39.27 9.26 -18.06
N ILE A 1058 -40.07 8.69 -17.16
CA ILE A 1058 -39.73 7.45 -16.45
C ILE A 1058 -40.27 6.24 -17.22
N MET A 1059 -39.36 5.37 -17.66
CA MET A 1059 -39.74 4.09 -18.27
C MET A 1059 -40.33 3.16 -17.22
N HIS A 1060 -41.30 2.33 -17.61
CA HIS A 1060 -41.99 1.39 -16.72
C HIS A 1060 -42.67 2.06 -15.51
N TYR A 1061 -43.02 3.35 -15.62
CA TYR A 1061 -43.52 4.15 -14.50
C TYR A 1061 -44.66 3.49 -13.71
N LYS A 1062 -45.73 3.04 -14.40
CA LYS A 1062 -46.88 2.38 -13.73
C LYS A 1062 -46.49 1.09 -13.02
N GLU A 1063 -45.62 0.29 -13.63
CA GLU A 1063 -45.14 -0.97 -13.05
C GLU A 1063 -44.27 -0.71 -11.82
N LEU A 1064 -43.41 0.32 -11.89
CA LEU A 1064 -42.60 0.80 -10.77
C LEU A 1064 -43.45 1.35 -9.64
N GLN A 1065 -44.47 2.17 -9.92
CA GLN A 1065 -45.40 2.67 -8.91
C GLN A 1065 -46.07 1.52 -8.16
N ASN A 1066 -46.54 0.48 -8.88
CA ASN A 1066 -47.16 -0.68 -8.26
C ASN A 1066 -46.16 -1.51 -7.44
N ALA A 1067 -44.92 -1.66 -7.92
CA ALA A 1067 -43.91 -2.49 -7.26
C ALA A 1067 -43.26 -1.83 -6.04
N LEU A 1068 -43.12 -0.51 -6.05
CA LEU A 1068 -42.51 0.27 -4.98
C LEU A 1068 -43.54 0.81 -3.98
N ASN A 1069 -44.83 0.50 -4.18
CA ASN A 1069 -45.91 0.97 -3.31
C ASN A 1069 -45.73 0.44 -1.88
N ALA A 1070 -45.62 1.37 -0.93
CA ALA A 1070 -45.43 1.10 0.48
C ALA A 1070 -46.65 1.52 1.33
N SER A 1071 -47.80 1.83 0.71
CA SER A 1071 -49.01 2.31 1.40
C SER A 1071 -49.61 1.29 2.36
N THR A 1072 -49.22 0.02 2.27
CA THR A 1072 -49.69 -1.08 3.12
C THR A 1072 -48.82 -1.31 4.36
N LEU A 1073 -47.78 -0.50 4.56
CA LEU A 1073 -46.85 -0.59 5.69
C LEU A 1073 -47.29 0.25 6.89
#